data_AF-A4HZX2-F1
#
_entry.id   AF-A4HZX2-F1
#
_cell.length_a   1.000
_cell.length_b   1.000
_cell.length_c   1.000
_cell.angle_alpha   90.00
_cell.angle_beta   90.00
_cell.angle_gamma   90.00
#
_symmetry.space_group_name_H-M   'P 1'
#
loop_
_entity.id
_entity.type
_entity.pdbx_description
1 polymer ?
#
loop_
_entity_poly.entity_id
_entity_poly.type
_entity_poly.pdbx_seq_one_letter_code
_entity_poly.pdbx_strand_id
1 'polypeptide(L)'
;MYRARSCGVVATSAAVPRVLTALDTVARSYTPIYAPDPATDHLGALRSADECRTLWAPHIPVPSLTRAIELWLRFGNDPVVHTAASPASAERAEGDAAPSSTSPFAYVEDYMGSNMVTGAPEHVKESAELWSEYFETKYVRRMRQSRRTSKQYVGVLGADGRGRGAGESGGGSPSSSLASVLLDEADHPNTKWEADTFFCEVAYLSERHLKTRVTNHLQLEKLLWGGTAKPDAFVQFFEAFQQQTITRIPLPVPSIWVYESTEAKKKWAERYLPACSAAHEFFQEKLRPHAADAPAQAKLLADIAAAYHQVHAILLERRARQVQAGVYPSTWTGRGAAATATEEAWAANEVEKEQRRMDEGIYDPEDLLDTTAEWAAEHAKIQAILEQPLTSTGSNGETSYGFSLQDFWLHTERREALETVHVLESESLARVAAAARRRLYSETPLPDVFAGLEESVAKARLDLRAAVLKPHFNGVWCRMHYVKFGAASLVQHTHTASRQLLFHYAASTQVVAATAEMYYSTKPLSSQLDYASPYTFRRSLARHCSHYGVEMAHAAQQPLLLSAAHLAKAEGVIGRVVRQAAAPFGARRRARYSAAQLNNQRLLNPVKSVQVTAPAPELLAAGADLLTILREEKTPKAKAAGEALKVWPLGSRQTVSYDWTSPALDKLRLLRLTDGPLTAEQAAQRDQLRQAGRLEISLWRRCTAEERQKVRARMQKEAIDVQALVSETPALQEVSAYASHLYRKLTREQEQEQSHSDAASTPQAWDEASGEWVFAVMLDDNVPLSETQSTEVFLPYVDAAGRRLPNGEYRVVVRAVDRELNPTEHPTLMSDAASSPFSVVDALPQLYAQYTQHQQPADKATGAPTEAPLEGDMAGKDLMPFCAFLREAGLHISLSAEFAMGQSLDKQGNVSVAEVAAALRGTEYHRSQCEHGITDAQRTIEPQCRLHWSLYHPGATEQEWAAARRRVLRRAMAEERDWWLPDPMLEVTDVRTDSAGAASFSFGAYPAVARYGTELCTVLPAHGSNHMEYAVLPPPPGVKATARGTGAQVHAECTVDGTGALASLHYGAPISAADVTVEDALKAAMEAIQVAQMRHNTLSMVKLCAFEKQAQTMLFCGIQGFEFGGKHGRTYAYALDKAKREMAATAEAGQVASLQAADAEKLRLSDQEQTSAAVDRFASQTNPEQRLTRFVPRSTMSGYSMEDVGPERTSTWGL
;
A
#
# COMPACT_ATOMS: atom_id res chain seq x y z
N MET A 1 29.46 39.68 -36.75
CA MET A 1 29.52 41.16 -36.75
C MET A 1 28.10 41.77 -36.68
N TYR A 2 27.31 41.43 -35.65
CA TYR A 2 26.01 42.06 -35.37
C TYR A 2 25.93 42.35 -33.87
N ARG A 3 26.21 43.60 -33.48
CA ARG A 3 25.94 44.14 -32.14
C ARG A 3 24.56 44.80 -32.19
N ALA A 4 23.52 44.12 -31.73
CA ALA A 4 22.27 44.77 -31.36
C ALA A 4 22.38 45.24 -29.90
N ARG A 5 22.50 46.55 -29.71
CA ARG A 5 22.27 47.21 -28.41
C ARG A 5 20.76 47.24 -28.19
N SER A 6 20.25 46.51 -27.20
CA SER A 6 18.92 46.75 -26.63
C SER A 6 19.08 47.58 -25.36
N CYS A 7 18.82 48.88 -25.48
CA CYS A 7 18.45 49.70 -24.33
C CYS A 7 17.01 49.32 -23.97
N GLY A 8 16.84 48.53 -22.91
CA GLY A 8 15.53 48.25 -22.32
C GLY A 8 15.03 49.49 -21.59
N VAL A 9 14.17 50.26 -22.27
CA VAL A 9 13.33 51.28 -21.63
C VAL A 9 12.28 50.57 -20.79
N VAL A 10 12.29 50.88 -19.50
CA VAL A 10 11.27 50.48 -18.53
C VAL A 10 9.96 51.14 -18.94
N ALA A 11 8.98 50.34 -19.37
CA ALA A 11 7.60 50.79 -19.47
C ALA A 11 7.00 50.83 -18.05
N THR A 12 6.93 52.03 -17.48
CA THR A 12 6.12 52.34 -16.31
C THR A 12 4.64 52.20 -16.69
N SER A 13 3.91 51.42 -15.89
CA SER A 13 2.45 51.29 -15.93
C SER A 13 1.79 52.60 -15.48
N ALA A 14 1.74 53.57 -16.37
CA ALA A 14 0.83 54.70 -16.29
C ALA A 14 0.57 55.15 -17.73
N ALA A 15 -0.70 55.24 -18.11
CA ALA A 15 -1.22 55.55 -19.44
C ALA A 15 -1.32 54.38 -20.45
N VAL A 16 -2.40 53.60 -20.34
CA VAL A 16 -3.09 53.10 -21.53
C VAL A 16 -4.39 53.89 -21.72
N PRO A 17 -4.29 55.06 -22.37
CA PRO A 17 -5.25 55.39 -23.41
C PRO A 17 -4.43 55.63 -24.67
N ARG A 18 -4.09 54.55 -25.40
CA ARG A 18 -3.62 54.56 -26.82
C ARG A 18 -3.18 53.16 -27.25
N VAL A 19 -4.14 52.23 -27.29
CA VAL A 19 -4.15 51.16 -28.31
C VAL A 19 -5.25 51.52 -29.32
N LEU A 20 -5.14 52.71 -29.90
CA LEU A 20 -5.98 53.15 -31.02
C LEU A 20 -5.16 53.48 -32.27
N THR A 21 -3.83 53.50 -32.19
CA THR A 21 -2.96 53.96 -33.28
C THR A 21 -2.20 52.84 -34.00
N ALA A 22 -2.47 51.56 -33.69
CA ALA A 22 -1.95 50.41 -34.45
C ALA A 22 -3.02 49.75 -35.36
N LEU A 23 -4.25 50.26 -35.34
CA LEU A 23 -5.34 49.89 -36.24
C LEU A 23 -5.43 50.79 -37.50
N ASP A 24 -4.42 51.62 -37.75
CA ASP A 24 -4.32 52.45 -38.97
C ASP A 24 -4.01 51.64 -40.25
N THR A 25 -4.09 50.31 -40.18
CA THR A 25 -4.16 49.44 -41.36
C THR A 25 -5.61 49.32 -41.82
N VAL A 26 -6.07 50.33 -42.57
CA VAL A 26 -7.33 50.32 -43.36
C VAL A 26 -8.54 49.75 -42.59
N ALA A 27 -8.84 50.27 -41.41
CA ALA A 27 -10.18 50.14 -40.85
C ALA A 27 -11.14 50.85 -41.80
N ARG A 28 -11.95 50.10 -42.54
CA ARG A 28 -12.98 50.68 -43.41
C ARG A 28 -13.89 51.54 -42.53
N SER A 29 -14.36 52.67 -43.06
CA SER A 29 -15.12 53.68 -42.31
C SER A 29 -16.39 53.17 -41.59
N TYR A 30 -16.85 51.96 -41.92
CA TYR A 30 -18.02 51.32 -41.32
C TYR A 30 -17.70 50.32 -40.18
N THR A 31 -16.44 50.12 -39.79
CA THR A 31 -16.04 49.21 -38.69
C THR A 31 -15.47 49.96 -37.48
N PRO A 32 -15.74 49.53 -36.22
CA PRO A 32 -16.55 48.36 -35.86
C PRO A 32 -18.06 48.59 -36.09
N ILE A 33 -18.79 47.53 -36.46
CA ILE A 33 -20.22 47.60 -36.77
C ILE A 33 -21.06 47.73 -35.47
N TYR A 34 -20.55 47.18 -34.37
CA TYR A 34 -21.15 47.16 -33.03
C TYR A 34 -20.07 47.38 -31.96
N ALA A 35 -20.47 47.73 -30.74
CA ALA A 35 -19.54 47.87 -29.63
C ALA A 35 -18.84 46.53 -29.34
N PRO A 36 -17.52 46.53 -29.05
CA PRO A 36 -16.83 45.32 -28.63
C PRO A 36 -17.38 44.85 -27.29
N ASP A 37 -17.35 43.53 -27.07
CA ASP A 37 -17.81 42.92 -25.83
C ASP A 37 -17.12 43.54 -24.60
N PRO A 38 -17.82 43.67 -23.46
CA PRO A 38 -17.21 44.15 -22.22
C PRO A 38 -16.08 43.22 -21.77
N ALA A 39 -15.07 43.76 -21.08
CA ALA A 39 -13.89 43.04 -20.60
C ALA A 39 -14.21 42.07 -19.44
N THR A 40 -15.06 41.08 -19.70
CA THR A 40 -15.57 40.11 -18.73
C THR A 40 -14.59 38.96 -18.59
N ASP A 41 -14.19 38.63 -17.35
CA ASP A 41 -13.40 37.43 -17.07
C ASP A 41 -14.30 36.20 -16.90
N HIS A 42 -14.47 35.44 -17.98
CA HIS A 42 -15.24 34.19 -17.96
C HIS A 42 -14.56 33.06 -17.16
N LEU A 43 -13.22 33.10 -16.99
CA LEU A 43 -12.48 32.08 -16.27
C LEU A 43 -12.57 32.27 -14.75
N GLY A 44 -12.56 33.53 -14.30
CA GLY A 44 -12.65 33.89 -12.89
C GLY A 44 -13.86 33.27 -12.18
N ALA A 45 -15.04 33.33 -12.83
CA ALA A 45 -16.27 32.75 -12.28
C ALA A 45 -16.21 31.22 -12.13
N LEU A 46 -15.75 30.52 -13.18
CA LEU A 46 -15.64 29.05 -13.18
C LEU A 46 -14.66 28.56 -12.10
N ARG A 47 -13.49 29.21 -12.02
CA ARG A 47 -12.46 28.86 -11.06
C ARG A 47 -12.89 29.14 -9.62
N SER A 48 -13.50 30.30 -9.34
CA SER A 48 -14.00 30.63 -8.00
C SER A 48 -15.06 29.62 -7.54
N ALA A 49 -15.95 29.18 -8.43
CA ALA A 49 -16.92 28.13 -8.13
C ALA A 49 -16.25 26.78 -7.83
N ASP A 50 -15.20 26.42 -8.57
CA ASP A 50 -14.43 25.21 -8.29
C ASP A 50 -13.69 25.31 -6.95
N GLU A 51 -13.02 26.43 -6.65
CA GLU A 51 -12.31 26.67 -5.38
C GLU A 51 -13.24 26.62 -4.16
N CYS A 52 -14.43 27.23 -4.25
CA CYS A 52 -15.45 27.17 -3.18
C CYS A 52 -15.95 25.73 -2.93
N ARG A 53 -15.94 24.86 -3.96
CA ARG A 53 -16.39 23.47 -3.85
C ARG A 53 -15.30 22.55 -3.30
N THR A 54 -14.05 22.72 -3.71
CA THR A 54 -12.96 21.79 -3.40
C THR A 54 -12.40 21.97 -1.99
N LEU A 55 -11.94 23.19 -1.64
CA LEU A 55 -11.30 23.51 -0.35
C LEU A 55 -10.24 22.46 0.06
N TRP A 56 -10.21 21.95 1.28
CA TRP A 56 -9.29 20.85 1.63
C TRP A 56 -9.86 19.48 1.23
N ALA A 57 -9.00 18.49 0.97
CA ALA A 57 -9.45 17.12 0.78
C ALA A 57 -10.16 16.62 2.05
N PRO A 58 -11.33 15.97 1.92
CA PRO A 58 -12.15 15.55 3.05
C PRO A 58 -11.43 14.46 3.85
N HIS A 59 -10.92 13.44 3.18
CA HIS A 59 -10.36 12.24 3.78
C HIS A 59 -9.46 11.51 2.77
N ILE A 60 -8.54 10.73 3.32
CA ILE A 60 -7.85 9.62 2.69
C ILE A 60 -8.90 8.74 1.95
N PRO A 61 -8.71 8.36 0.67
CA PRO A 61 -9.69 7.57 -0.11
C PRO A 61 -10.22 6.33 0.61
N VAL A 62 -9.35 5.68 1.39
CA VAL A 62 -9.71 4.59 2.30
C VAL A 62 -9.39 5.03 3.73
N PRO A 63 -10.32 5.70 4.44
CA PRO A 63 -10.02 6.34 5.72
C PRO A 63 -10.06 5.39 6.91
N SER A 64 -10.67 4.20 6.77
CA SER A 64 -10.89 3.26 7.86
C SER A 64 -10.80 1.81 7.40
N LEU A 65 -10.62 0.90 8.36
CA LEU A 65 -10.62 -0.55 8.12
C LEU A 65 -11.95 -1.02 7.52
N THR A 66 -13.09 -0.52 7.99
CA THR A 66 -14.41 -0.90 7.47
C THR A 66 -14.54 -0.56 5.98
N ARG A 67 -14.12 0.65 5.60
CA ARG A 67 -14.14 1.06 4.19
C ARG A 67 -13.13 0.27 3.36
N ALA A 68 -11.99 -0.10 3.95
CA ALA A 68 -10.98 -0.93 3.29
C ALA A 68 -11.52 -2.34 2.98
N ILE A 69 -12.25 -2.96 3.91
CA ILE A 69 -12.88 -4.27 3.68
C ILE A 69 -13.90 -4.20 2.52
N GLU A 70 -14.78 -3.20 2.54
CA GLU A 70 -15.77 -3.01 1.45
C GLU A 70 -15.10 -2.84 0.09
N LEU A 71 -14.05 -2.01 0.01
CA LEU A 71 -13.33 -1.76 -1.23
C LEU A 71 -12.50 -2.96 -1.68
N TRP A 72 -11.86 -3.66 -0.76
CA TRP A 72 -11.09 -4.86 -1.05
C TRP A 72 -11.99 -5.95 -1.67
N LEU A 73 -13.21 -6.13 -1.15
CA LEU A 73 -14.22 -7.01 -1.75
C LEU A 73 -14.69 -6.48 -3.12
N ARG A 74 -14.89 -5.15 -3.25
CA ARG A 74 -15.30 -4.51 -4.51
C ARG A 74 -14.25 -4.60 -5.61
N PHE A 75 -12.97 -4.76 -5.27
CA PHE A 75 -11.89 -5.01 -6.23
C PHE A 75 -11.99 -6.39 -6.90
N GLY A 76 -12.94 -7.23 -6.49
CA GLY A 76 -13.15 -8.56 -7.04
C GLY A 76 -12.47 -9.67 -6.23
N ASN A 77 -11.87 -9.33 -5.08
CA ASN A 77 -11.22 -10.33 -4.25
C ASN A 77 -12.24 -11.17 -3.48
N ASP A 78 -12.19 -12.49 -3.68
CA ASP A 78 -12.85 -13.45 -2.82
C ASP A 78 -12.10 -13.60 -1.48
N PRO A 79 -12.77 -13.45 -0.32
CA PRO A 79 -12.13 -13.49 0.98
C PRO A 79 -11.46 -14.83 1.29
N VAL A 80 -11.96 -15.94 0.74
CA VAL A 80 -11.41 -17.28 1.01
C VAL A 80 -10.19 -17.56 0.15
N VAL A 81 -10.27 -17.31 -1.15
CA VAL A 81 -9.19 -17.67 -2.10
C VAL A 81 -8.05 -16.65 -2.07
N HIS A 82 -8.36 -15.34 -2.10
CA HIS A 82 -7.33 -14.29 -2.27
C HIS A 82 -6.52 -14.01 -0.99
N THR A 83 -6.99 -14.50 0.16
CA THR A 83 -6.25 -14.44 1.44
C THR A 83 -5.52 -15.74 1.77
N ALA A 84 -5.81 -16.84 1.07
CA ALA A 84 -5.13 -18.11 1.30
C ALA A 84 -3.69 -18.12 0.73
N ALA A 85 -3.36 -17.18 -0.17
CA ALA A 85 -2.11 -17.13 -0.94
C ALA A 85 -0.85 -17.24 -0.06
N SER A 86 -0.04 -18.28 -0.30
CA SER A 86 1.30 -18.35 0.27
C SER A 86 2.20 -17.36 -0.48
N PRO A 87 2.85 -16.40 0.20
CA PRO A 87 3.84 -15.57 -0.46
C PRO A 87 5.03 -16.47 -0.78
N ALA A 88 5.34 -16.62 -2.07
CA ALA A 88 6.52 -17.34 -2.57
C ALA A 88 7.85 -16.86 -1.97
N SER A 89 7.84 -15.76 -1.21
CA SER A 89 8.98 -15.16 -0.52
C SER A 89 9.10 -15.45 0.98
N ALA A 90 8.12 -16.08 1.66
CA ALA A 90 8.21 -16.29 3.11
C ALA A 90 9.21 -17.40 3.53
N GLU A 91 9.73 -18.18 2.59
CA GLU A 91 10.68 -19.26 2.87
C GLU A 91 12.16 -18.81 2.82
N ARG A 92 12.46 -17.53 2.57
CA ARG A 92 13.84 -17.03 2.54
C ARG A 92 14.07 -16.01 3.65
N ALA A 93 14.80 -16.47 4.67
CA ALA A 93 15.43 -15.72 5.77
C ALA A 93 14.56 -15.32 6.98
N GLU A 94 14.75 -16.05 8.09
CA GLU A 94 14.74 -15.45 9.43
C GLU A 94 15.84 -14.36 9.45
N GLY A 95 15.48 -13.09 9.18
CA GLY A 95 16.45 -11.99 9.19
C GLY A 95 15.99 -10.67 8.60
N ASP A 96 15.01 -10.65 7.69
CA ASP A 96 14.57 -9.38 7.07
C ASP A 96 13.51 -8.66 7.92
N ALA A 97 13.78 -7.40 8.25
CA ALA A 97 12.95 -6.52 9.09
C ALA A 97 11.61 -6.09 8.45
N ALA A 98 11.24 -6.62 7.29
CA ALA A 98 10.01 -6.24 6.59
C ALA A 98 8.78 -6.99 7.17
N PRO A 99 7.62 -6.34 7.33
CA PRO A 99 6.41 -7.01 7.77
C PRO A 99 6.00 -8.08 6.75
N SER A 100 5.78 -9.32 7.24
CA SER A 100 5.33 -10.44 6.43
C SER A 100 3.83 -10.32 6.13
N SER A 101 3.51 -9.59 5.06
CA SER A 101 2.14 -9.44 4.54
C SER A 101 1.99 -10.19 3.22
N THR A 102 0.84 -10.81 3.01
CA THR A 102 0.45 -11.40 1.72
C THR A 102 -0.06 -10.35 0.73
N SER A 103 -0.34 -9.14 1.22
CA SER A 103 -0.92 -8.07 0.42
C SER A 103 0.17 -7.23 -0.23
N PRO A 104 0.16 -7.04 -1.56
CA PRO A 104 1.10 -6.13 -2.22
C PRO A 104 0.93 -4.68 -1.74
N PHE A 105 -0.24 -4.30 -1.24
CA PHE A 105 -0.49 -2.98 -0.65
C PHE A 105 0.40 -2.66 0.57
N ALA A 106 0.96 -3.68 1.25
CA ALA A 106 1.86 -3.47 2.38
C ALA A 106 3.24 -2.95 1.98
N TYR A 107 3.64 -3.15 0.72
CA TYR A 107 4.96 -2.81 0.19
C TYR A 107 4.96 -1.53 -0.65
N VAL A 108 3.82 -0.81 -0.70
CA VAL A 108 3.68 0.40 -1.50
C VAL A 108 4.53 1.52 -0.91
N GLU A 109 5.31 2.15 -1.78
CA GLU A 109 6.11 3.34 -1.51
C GLU A 109 6.08 4.29 -2.71
N ASP A 110 6.71 5.46 -2.57
CA ASP A 110 6.89 6.39 -3.68
C ASP A 110 7.92 5.86 -4.69
N TYR A 111 7.85 6.33 -5.94
CA TYR A 111 8.79 5.97 -7.02
C TYR A 111 10.26 6.26 -6.65
N MET A 112 10.50 7.21 -5.74
CA MET A 112 11.85 7.51 -5.23
C MET A 112 12.37 6.52 -4.18
N GLY A 113 11.63 5.44 -3.88
CA GLY A 113 11.96 4.50 -2.80
C GLY A 113 11.74 5.09 -1.41
N SER A 114 10.72 5.96 -1.27
CA SER A 114 10.50 6.70 -0.03
C SER A 114 9.11 6.45 0.54
N ASN A 115 9.03 6.31 1.86
CA ASN A 115 7.78 6.19 2.60
C ASN A 115 7.88 6.93 3.95
N MET A 116 7.35 8.15 4.01
CA MET A 116 7.36 8.97 5.23
C MET A 116 6.15 8.74 6.15
N VAL A 117 5.28 7.77 5.85
CA VAL A 117 3.95 7.67 6.46
C VAL A 117 3.74 6.34 7.19
N THR A 118 4.00 5.23 6.52
CA THR A 118 3.74 3.87 7.04
C THR A 118 5.01 3.02 7.12
N GLY A 119 6.16 3.59 6.72
CA GLY A 119 7.45 2.93 6.77
C GLY A 119 7.92 2.66 8.20
N ALA A 120 8.90 1.76 8.34
CA ALA A 120 9.61 1.58 9.59
C ALA A 120 10.32 2.89 10.00
N PRO A 121 10.61 3.13 11.29
CA PRO A 121 11.23 4.37 11.75
C PRO A 121 12.54 4.73 11.02
N GLU A 122 13.35 3.73 10.66
CA GLU A 122 14.58 3.91 9.88
C GLU A 122 14.26 4.39 8.45
N HIS A 123 13.31 3.74 7.78
CA HIS A 123 12.89 4.09 6.42
C HIS A 123 12.24 5.48 6.35
N VAL A 124 11.46 5.88 7.36
CA VAL A 124 10.88 7.23 7.45
C VAL A 124 11.99 8.29 7.56
N LYS A 125 13.03 8.01 8.35
CA LYS A 125 14.17 8.91 8.52
C LYS A 125 14.97 9.05 7.23
N GLU A 126 15.31 7.94 6.59
CA GLU A 126 16.02 7.93 5.29
C GLU A 126 15.21 8.65 4.20
N SER A 127 13.89 8.44 4.19
CA SER A 127 12.98 9.12 3.25
C SER A 127 12.98 10.64 3.46
N ALA A 128 12.90 11.10 4.72
CA ALA A 128 12.92 12.53 5.03
C ALA A 128 14.27 13.18 4.67
N GLU A 129 15.38 12.47 4.90
CA GLU A 129 16.73 12.92 4.52
C GLU A 129 16.88 13.04 2.98
N LEU A 130 16.43 12.04 2.23
CA LEU A 130 16.40 12.05 0.77
C LEU A 130 15.64 13.26 0.22
N TRP A 131 14.41 13.48 0.70
CA TRP A 131 13.59 14.60 0.28
C TRP A 131 14.20 15.94 0.69
N SER A 132 14.78 16.02 1.90
CA SER A 132 15.46 17.22 2.37
C SER A 132 16.61 17.62 1.45
N GLU A 133 17.47 16.67 1.06
CA GLU A 133 18.59 16.93 0.14
C GLU A 133 18.09 17.38 -1.24
N TYR A 134 17.07 16.71 -1.77
CA TYR A 134 16.44 17.07 -3.04
C TYR A 134 15.92 18.51 -3.01
N PHE A 135 15.15 18.87 -1.98
CA PHE A 135 14.53 20.20 -1.89
C PHE A 135 15.54 21.30 -1.58
N GLU A 136 16.54 21.05 -0.73
CA GLU A 136 17.65 21.99 -0.52
C GLU A 136 18.34 22.33 -1.85
N THR A 137 18.74 21.30 -2.60
CA THR A 137 19.39 21.47 -3.92
C THR A 137 18.49 22.24 -4.90
N LYS A 138 17.21 21.86 -4.98
CA LYS A 138 16.22 22.51 -5.85
C LYS A 138 16.08 23.99 -5.54
N TYR A 139 15.89 24.35 -4.26
CA TYR A 139 15.64 25.73 -3.87
C TYR A 139 16.91 26.59 -3.90
N VAL A 140 18.07 26.06 -3.55
CA VAL A 140 19.36 26.76 -3.74
C VAL A 140 19.57 27.11 -5.21
N ARG A 141 19.36 26.16 -6.13
CA ARG A 141 19.44 26.43 -7.57
C ARG A 141 18.46 27.51 -8.02
N ARG A 142 17.23 27.49 -7.51
CA ARG A 142 16.23 28.55 -7.82
C ARG A 142 16.67 29.91 -7.31
N MET A 143 17.25 29.98 -6.11
CA MET A 143 17.76 31.22 -5.54
C MET A 143 18.90 31.82 -6.37
N ARG A 144 19.83 30.98 -6.87
CA ARG A 144 20.86 31.41 -7.84
C ARG A 144 20.22 31.99 -9.10
N GLN A 145 19.29 31.26 -9.71
CA GLN A 145 18.59 31.69 -10.93
C GLN A 145 17.77 32.98 -10.76
N SER A 146 17.46 33.38 -9.54
CA SER A 146 16.78 34.66 -9.28
C SER A 146 17.75 35.84 -9.42
N ARG A 147 19.06 35.64 -9.23
CA ARG A 147 20.08 36.71 -9.27
C ARG A 147 20.59 37.00 -10.67
N ARG A 148 21.02 38.25 -10.91
CA ARG A 148 21.53 38.67 -12.23
C ARG A 148 22.79 37.94 -12.65
N THR A 149 23.73 37.71 -11.74
CA THR A 149 25.00 37.03 -12.03
C THR A 149 24.76 35.65 -12.62
N SER A 150 24.03 34.79 -11.90
CA SER A 150 23.79 33.43 -12.37
C SER A 150 22.92 33.35 -13.63
N LYS A 151 22.01 34.32 -13.84
CA LYS A 151 21.21 34.40 -15.07
C LYS A 151 22.06 34.60 -16.32
N GLN A 152 23.21 35.26 -16.23
CA GLN A 152 24.10 35.48 -17.37
C GLN A 152 24.76 34.19 -17.86
N TYR A 153 24.82 33.14 -17.02
CA TYR A 153 25.40 31.85 -17.39
C TYR A 153 24.39 30.89 -18.05
N VAL A 154 23.09 31.17 -17.97
CA VAL A 154 22.04 30.29 -18.50
C VAL A 154 21.97 30.42 -20.03
N GLY A 155 22.19 29.31 -20.74
CA GLY A 155 22.09 29.26 -22.21
C GLY A 155 23.28 29.81 -22.97
N VAL A 156 24.45 29.94 -22.32
CA VAL A 156 25.69 30.44 -22.94
C VAL A 156 26.68 29.29 -23.11
N LEU A 157 27.13 29.06 -24.36
CA LEU A 157 28.08 27.98 -24.71
C LEU A 157 29.43 28.07 -23.99
N GLY A 158 29.80 29.24 -23.46
CA GLY A 158 31.04 29.46 -22.71
C GLY A 158 30.98 29.06 -21.23
N ALA A 159 29.83 28.62 -20.71
CA ALA A 159 29.71 28.15 -19.32
C ALA A 159 30.36 26.76 -19.13
N ASP A 160 30.28 25.90 -20.14
CA ASP A 160 31.03 24.65 -20.18
C ASP A 160 32.38 24.92 -20.85
N GLY A 161 33.48 24.81 -20.10
CA GLY A 161 34.83 25.17 -20.53
C GLY A 161 35.45 24.33 -21.66
N ARG A 162 34.73 24.06 -22.77
CA ARG A 162 35.26 23.39 -23.97
C ARG A 162 34.62 23.95 -25.25
N GLY A 163 35.28 24.93 -25.88
CA GLY A 163 34.79 25.50 -27.14
C GLY A 163 35.78 26.36 -27.94
N ARG A 164 36.88 25.75 -28.39
CA ARG A 164 37.73 26.09 -29.55
C ARG A 164 38.04 27.57 -29.88
N GLY A 165 39.29 27.97 -29.60
CA GLY A 165 40.10 28.75 -30.56
C GLY A 165 40.64 30.10 -30.06
N ALA A 166 41.97 30.15 -29.99
CA ALA A 166 42.86 31.32 -29.96
C ALA A 166 43.17 31.99 -28.60
N GLY A 167 44.41 31.78 -28.15
CA GLY A 167 45.14 32.74 -27.30
C GLY A 167 45.65 32.18 -25.98
N GLU A 168 46.79 31.49 -26.01
CA GLU A 168 47.69 31.42 -24.85
C GLU A 168 48.09 32.85 -24.47
N SER A 169 47.55 33.39 -23.37
CA SER A 169 48.22 34.34 -22.48
C SER A 169 47.27 34.91 -21.43
N GLY A 170 47.63 34.75 -20.16
CA GLY A 170 47.37 35.73 -19.11
C GLY A 170 46.09 35.59 -18.29
N GLY A 171 46.24 35.07 -17.06
CA GLY A 171 45.37 35.39 -15.93
C GLY A 171 44.03 34.66 -15.90
N GLY A 172 44.03 33.43 -15.39
CA GLY A 172 42.80 32.73 -15.01
C GLY A 172 42.05 33.53 -13.94
N SER A 173 41.05 34.30 -14.35
CA SER A 173 40.12 34.94 -13.44
C SER A 173 39.30 33.84 -12.74
N PRO A 174 39.11 33.89 -11.40
CA PRO A 174 38.25 32.96 -10.66
C PRO A 174 36.78 32.93 -11.14
N SER A 175 36.39 33.81 -12.06
CA SER A 175 35.09 33.79 -12.72
C SER A 175 34.85 32.58 -13.65
N SER A 176 35.91 31.90 -14.16
CA SER A 176 35.72 30.76 -15.08
C SER A 176 35.41 29.42 -14.39
N SER A 177 35.84 29.23 -13.13
CA SER A 177 35.49 28.03 -12.35
C SER A 177 34.09 28.10 -11.73
N LEU A 178 33.61 29.30 -11.44
CA LEU A 178 32.24 29.52 -10.93
C LEU A 178 31.19 29.29 -12.02
N ALA A 179 31.50 29.71 -13.26
CA ALA A 179 30.61 29.54 -14.41
C ALA A 179 30.35 28.08 -14.75
N SER A 180 31.36 27.20 -14.65
CA SER A 180 31.23 25.77 -14.96
C SER A 180 30.50 24.96 -13.87
N VAL A 181 30.53 25.41 -12.62
CA VAL A 181 29.83 24.77 -11.49
C VAL A 181 28.50 25.47 -11.16
N LEU A 182 28.14 26.54 -11.89
CA LEU A 182 26.95 27.36 -11.68
C LEU A 182 26.83 27.80 -10.20
N LEU A 183 27.94 28.23 -9.61
CA LEU A 183 28.00 28.84 -8.28
C LEU A 183 27.84 30.36 -8.39
N ASP A 184 27.44 30.98 -7.28
CA ASP A 184 27.13 32.40 -7.18
C ASP A 184 27.84 33.04 -5.97
N GLU A 185 27.94 34.37 -5.91
CA GLU A 185 28.74 35.03 -4.86
C GLU A 185 28.30 34.67 -3.42
N ALA A 186 27.00 34.46 -3.18
CA ALA A 186 26.49 34.11 -1.85
C ALA A 186 26.60 32.60 -1.51
N ASP A 187 27.21 31.78 -2.37
CA ASP A 187 27.61 30.41 -1.99
C ASP A 187 28.95 30.39 -1.23
N HIS A 188 29.69 31.50 -1.20
CA HIS A 188 30.97 31.57 -0.51
C HIS A 188 30.81 32.16 0.91
N PRO A 189 31.32 31.48 1.95
CA PRO A 189 31.16 31.92 3.34
C PRO A 189 31.86 33.25 3.64
N ASN A 190 32.89 33.60 2.86
CA ASN A 190 33.67 34.83 3.05
C ASN A 190 33.06 36.06 2.34
N THR A 191 31.98 35.88 1.57
CA THR A 191 31.32 37.00 0.89
C THR A 191 30.68 37.94 1.91
N LYS A 192 30.99 39.22 1.80
CA LYS A 192 30.37 40.29 2.60
C LYS A 192 29.16 40.87 1.87
N TRP A 193 28.26 41.53 2.61
CA TRP A 193 27.06 42.16 2.02
C TRP A 193 27.38 43.14 0.89
N GLU A 194 28.43 43.93 1.02
CA GLU A 194 28.92 44.87 -0.02
C GLU A 194 29.35 44.20 -1.34
N ALA A 195 29.61 42.89 -1.33
CA ALA A 195 29.96 42.12 -2.53
C ALA A 195 28.79 41.29 -3.07
N ASP A 196 27.64 41.28 -2.39
CA ASP A 196 26.44 40.55 -2.81
C ASP A 196 25.65 41.35 -3.86
N THR A 197 25.47 40.80 -5.06
CA THR A 197 24.86 41.54 -6.18
C THR A 197 23.41 41.94 -5.87
N PHE A 198 22.65 41.04 -5.25
CA PHE A 198 21.27 41.30 -4.87
C PHE A 198 21.18 42.42 -3.83
N PHE A 199 22.03 42.38 -2.80
CA PHE A 199 22.12 43.43 -1.80
C PHE A 199 22.52 44.78 -2.42
N CYS A 200 23.50 44.81 -3.32
CA CYS A 200 23.91 46.02 -4.02
C CYS A 200 22.77 46.67 -4.82
N GLU A 201 21.91 45.87 -5.46
CA GLU A 201 20.72 46.38 -6.16
C GLU A 201 19.74 47.05 -5.18
N VAL A 202 19.42 46.40 -4.06
CA VAL A 202 18.47 46.96 -3.09
C VAL A 202 19.05 48.14 -2.31
N ALA A 203 20.35 48.14 -2.02
CA ALA A 203 21.05 49.27 -1.40
C ALA A 203 21.06 50.51 -2.33
N TYR A 204 21.22 50.30 -3.63
CA TYR A 204 21.07 51.38 -4.62
C TYR A 204 19.65 51.96 -4.61
N LEU A 205 18.63 51.11 -4.56
CA LEU A 205 17.22 51.56 -4.52
C LEU A 205 16.88 52.28 -3.20
N SER A 206 17.42 51.83 -2.06
CA SER A 206 17.19 52.51 -0.77
C SER A 206 17.84 53.89 -0.74
N GLU A 207 19.05 54.06 -1.28
CA GLU A 207 19.68 55.38 -1.40
C GLU A 207 18.86 56.30 -2.30
N ARG A 208 18.38 55.76 -3.43
CA ARG A 208 17.64 56.54 -4.42
C ARG A 208 16.26 56.99 -3.94
N HIS A 209 15.47 56.07 -3.37
CA HIS A 209 14.06 56.31 -3.04
C HIS A 209 13.84 56.62 -1.55
N LEU A 210 14.46 55.86 -0.65
CA LEU A 210 14.29 56.02 0.80
C LEU A 210 15.25 57.07 1.40
N LYS A 211 16.24 57.53 0.61
CA LYS A 211 17.26 58.52 1.02
C LYS A 211 18.10 58.06 2.21
N THR A 212 18.35 56.76 2.33
CA THR A 212 19.16 56.18 3.41
C THR A 212 20.17 55.19 2.84
N ARG A 213 21.43 55.30 3.28
CA ARG A 213 22.47 54.31 3.00
C ARG A 213 22.37 53.16 3.99
N VAL A 214 22.33 51.94 3.48
CA VAL A 214 22.28 50.71 4.28
C VAL A 214 23.49 49.84 3.99
N THR A 215 24.06 49.24 5.03
CA THR A 215 25.31 48.44 4.92
C THR A 215 25.08 46.94 4.99
N ASN A 216 23.89 46.51 5.43
CA ASN A 216 23.48 45.10 5.43
C ASN A 216 21.98 44.96 5.20
N HIS A 217 21.54 43.74 4.90
CA HIS A 217 20.14 43.47 4.55
C HIS A 217 19.18 43.67 5.73
N LEU A 218 19.63 43.43 6.97
CA LEU A 218 18.83 43.65 8.18
C LEU A 218 18.47 45.13 8.36
N GLN A 219 19.42 46.05 8.11
CA GLN A 219 19.16 47.48 8.20
C GLN A 219 18.14 47.94 7.15
N LEU A 220 18.22 47.40 5.93
CA LEU A 220 17.24 47.67 4.89
C LEU A 220 15.83 47.24 5.32
N GLU A 221 15.69 46.00 5.79
CA GLU A 221 14.40 45.50 6.23
C GLU A 221 13.86 46.25 7.44
N LYS A 222 14.71 46.70 8.38
CA LYS A 222 14.27 47.53 9.51
C LYS A 222 13.71 48.87 9.05
N LEU A 223 14.32 49.44 8.02
CA LEU A 223 13.88 50.71 7.44
C LEU A 223 12.54 50.56 6.70
N LEU A 224 12.37 49.50 5.93
CA LEU A 224 11.15 49.23 5.17
C LEU A 224 9.99 48.76 6.07
N TRP A 225 10.25 47.79 6.93
CA TRP A 225 9.23 47.04 7.67
C TRP A 225 9.13 47.40 9.14
N GLY A 226 9.98 48.31 9.65
CA GLY A 226 9.84 48.87 10.99
C GLY A 226 8.81 50.00 11.09
N GLY A 227 8.10 50.33 10.00
CA GLY A 227 7.07 51.38 9.96
C GLY A 227 7.60 52.83 9.95
N THR A 228 8.93 53.02 9.87
CA THR A 228 9.57 54.35 9.94
C THR A 228 9.73 55.04 8.58
N ALA A 229 9.55 54.30 7.48
CA ALA A 229 9.60 54.87 6.12
C ALA A 229 8.41 55.80 5.85
N LYS A 230 8.63 56.87 5.08
CA LYS A 230 7.54 57.71 4.58
C LYS A 230 6.72 56.94 3.53
N PRO A 231 5.37 56.99 3.55
CA PRO A 231 4.52 56.23 2.62
C PRO A 231 4.89 56.42 1.14
N ASP A 232 5.13 57.66 0.71
CA ASP A 232 5.53 57.95 -0.68
C ASP A 232 6.86 57.31 -1.07
N ALA A 233 7.86 57.39 -0.18
CA ALA A 233 9.17 56.79 -0.43
C ALA A 233 9.12 55.26 -0.43
N PHE A 234 8.29 54.69 0.45
CA PHE A 234 8.01 53.26 0.52
C PHE A 234 7.38 52.75 -0.78
N VAL A 235 6.33 53.42 -1.27
CA VAL A 235 5.67 53.06 -2.54
C VAL A 235 6.64 53.20 -3.72
N GLN A 236 7.39 54.29 -3.81
CA GLN A 236 8.39 54.48 -4.87
C GLN A 236 9.49 53.40 -4.87
N PHE A 237 9.91 52.93 -3.70
CA PHE A 237 10.85 51.82 -3.60
C PHE A 237 10.27 50.55 -4.22
N PHE A 238 9.05 50.16 -3.87
CA PHE A 238 8.40 48.96 -4.39
C PHE A 238 7.95 49.07 -5.85
N GLU A 239 7.72 50.27 -6.38
CA GLU A 239 7.54 50.46 -7.81
C GLU A 239 8.82 50.22 -8.62
N ALA A 240 9.99 50.54 -8.03
CA ALA A 240 11.28 50.28 -8.66
C ALA A 240 11.80 48.85 -8.41
N PHE A 241 11.38 48.22 -7.31
CA PHE A 241 11.85 46.91 -6.89
C PHE A 241 11.02 45.78 -7.52
N GLN A 242 11.67 44.94 -8.33
CA GLN A 242 10.98 43.92 -9.14
C GLN A 242 10.94 42.53 -8.49
N GLN A 243 11.70 42.27 -7.42
CA GLN A 243 11.86 40.94 -6.85
C GLN A 243 11.16 40.77 -5.51
N GLN A 244 9.90 40.35 -5.54
CA GLN A 244 9.18 39.99 -4.32
C GLN A 244 9.62 38.62 -3.78
N THR A 245 9.93 37.64 -4.64
CA THR A 245 10.32 36.29 -4.21
C THR A 245 11.58 35.80 -4.90
N ILE A 246 12.54 35.30 -4.11
CA ILE A 246 13.79 34.71 -4.58
C ILE A 246 13.65 33.18 -4.75
N THR A 247 12.83 32.54 -3.92
CA THR A 247 12.62 31.08 -3.89
C THR A 247 11.59 30.60 -4.92
N ARG A 248 10.67 31.50 -5.32
CA ARG A 248 9.48 31.21 -6.15
C ARG A 248 8.53 30.19 -5.50
N ILE A 249 8.59 30.04 -4.17
CA ILE A 249 7.57 29.32 -3.40
C ILE A 249 6.33 30.23 -3.32
N PRO A 250 5.12 29.70 -3.53
CA PRO A 250 3.88 30.45 -3.41
C PRO A 250 3.60 30.76 -1.93
N LEU A 251 3.73 32.02 -1.53
CA LEU A 251 3.50 32.52 -0.16
C LEU A 251 2.62 33.77 -0.21
N PRO A 252 1.81 34.04 0.83
CA PRO A 252 1.10 35.31 0.95
C PRO A 252 2.04 36.50 0.92
N VAL A 253 1.56 37.65 0.44
CA VAL A 253 2.39 38.83 0.21
C VAL A 253 1.77 40.07 0.84
N PRO A 254 2.57 41.08 1.22
CA PRO A 254 2.04 42.38 1.57
C PRO A 254 1.24 42.98 0.40
N SER A 255 0.12 43.64 0.69
CA SER A 255 -0.86 44.09 -0.31
C SER A 255 -0.30 45.13 -1.30
N ILE A 256 0.86 45.73 -1.03
CA ILE A 256 1.58 46.59 -1.99
C ILE A 256 1.91 45.90 -3.31
N TRP A 257 2.06 44.58 -3.32
CA TRP A 257 2.32 43.80 -4.53
C TRP A 257 1.05 43.48 -5.32
N VAL A 258 -0.12 43.59 -4.69
CA VAL A 258 -1.40 43.22 -5.30
C VAL A 258 -2.08 44.44 -5.92
N TYR A 259 -2.12 45.57 -5.21
CA TYR A 259 -2.71 46.78 -5.76
C TYR A 259 -1.90 47.30 -6.93
N GLU A 260 -2.54 47.64 -8.03
CA GLU A 260 -1.85 48.11 -9.23
C GLU A 260 -1.59 49.62 -9.19
N SER A 261 -2.60 50.40 -8.81
CA SER A 261 -2.50 51.86 -8.81
C SER A 261 -1.63 52.38 -7.67
N THR A 262 -0.78 53.37 -7.97
CA THR A 262 0.05 54.07 -6.98
C THR A 262 -0.81 54.66 -5.85
N GLU A 263 -2.02 55.15 -6.17
CA GLU A 263 -2.94 55.71 -5.18
C GLU A 263 -3.46 54.64 -4.20
N ALA A 264 -3.86 53.44 -4.68
CA ALA A 264 -4.29 52.35 -3.80
C ALA A 264 -3.13 51.85 -2.93
N LYS A 265 -1.93 51.69 -3.51
CA LYS A 265 -0.71 51.35 -2.76
C LYS A 265 -0.42 52.38 -1.67
N LYS A 266 -0.54 53.67 -2.00
CA LYS A 266 -0.33 54.77 -1.06
C LYS A 266 -1.36 54.77 0.07
N LYS A 267 -2.65 54.67 -0.24
CA LYS A 267 -3.74 54.57 0.74
C LYS A 267 -3.58 53.38 1.69
N TRP A 268 -3.11 52.24 1.18
CA TRP A 268 -2.78 51.11 2.04
C TRP A 268 -1.54 51.38 2.90
N ALA A 269 -0.46 51.92 2.33
CA ALA A 269 0.78 52.22 3.07
C ALA A 269 0.57 53.27 4.18
N GLU A 270 -0.27 54.28 3.94
CA GLU A 270 -0.66 55.29 4.92
C GLU A 270 -1.41 54.69 6.13
N ARG A 271 -2.12 53.57 5.94
CA ARG A 271 -2.78 52.82 7.02
C ARG A 271 -1.83 51.82 7.68
N TYR A 272 -1.09 51.05 6.89
CA TYR A 272 -0.26 49.94 7.35
C TYR A 272 0.99 50.39 8.10
N LEU A 273 1.73 51.40 7.60
CA LEU A 273 3.01 51.80 8.18
C LEU A 273 2.88 52.30 9.63
N PRO A 274 1.90 53.17 9.98
CA PRO A 274 1.68 53.56 11.38
C PRO A 274 1.33 52.38 12.29
N ALA A 275 0.46 51.47 11.83
CA ALA A 275 0.10 50.27 12.58
C ALA A 275 1.33 49.35 12.81
N CYS A 276 2.19 49.25 11.80
CA CYS A 276 3.44 48.48 11.86
C CYS A 276 4.46 49.09 12.82
N SER A 277 4.59 50.42 12.82
CA SER A 277 5.45 51.16 13.77
C SER A 277 4.98 50.95 15.21
N ALA A 278 3.68 51.14 15.47
CA ALA A 278 3.09 50.93 16.79
C ALA A 278 3.25 49.48 17.28
N ALA A 279 3.12 48.50 16.37
CA ALA A 279 3.37 47.11 16.72
C ALA A 279 4.84 46.85 17.09
N HIS A 280 5.81 47.45 16.39
CA HIS A 280 7.22 47.31 16.77
C HIS A 280 7.51 47.91 18.14
N GLU A 281 6.95 49.09 18.43
CA GLU A 281 7.06 49.72 19.75
C GLU A 281 6.44 48.82 20.84
N PHE A 282 5.22 48.31 20.61
CA PHE A 282 4.56 47.38 21.51
C PHE A 282 5.39 46.11 21.77
N PHE A 283 5.94 45.49 20.73
CA PHE A 283 6.77 44.29 20.88
C PHE A 283 8.07 44.55 21.65
N GLN A 284 8.74 45.69 21.40
CA GLN A 284 10.01 46.00 22.06
C GLN A 284 9.83 46.52 23.49
N GLU A 285 8.79 47.29 23.77
CA GLU A 285 8.61 47.95 25.06
C GLU A 285 7.69 47.17 26.01
N LYS A 286 6.61 46.56 25.49
CA LYS A 286 5.58 45.90 26.31
C LYS A 286 5.73 44.39 26.36
N LEU A 287 5.93 43.72 25.21
CA LEU A 287 6.05 42.25 25.18
C LEU A 287 7.43 41.74 25.58
N ARG A 288 8.50 42.40 25.14
CA ARG A 288 9.89 41.95 25.37
C ARG A 288 10.20 41.61 26.84
N PRO A 289 9.80 42.41 27.85
CA PRO A 289 10.04 42.07 29.26
C PRO A 289 9.43 40.74 29.71
N HIS A 290 8.39 40.27 29.02
CA HIS A 290 7.62 39.06 29.37
C HIS A 290 7.83 37.90 28.40
N ALA A 291 8.57 38.11 27.31
CA ALA A 291 8.74 37.15 26.23
C ALA A 291 10.22 36.92 25.82
N ALA A 292 11.18 37.52 26.52
CA ALA A 292 12.61 37.30 26.26
C ALA A 292 13.04 35.84 26.51
N ASP A 293 12.44 35.20 27.53
CA ASP A 293 12.71 33.82 27.91
C ASP A 293 11.56 32.90 27.51
N ALA A 294 11.87 31.71 26.98
CA ALA A 294 10.87 30.74 26.52
C ALA A 294 9.78 30.36 27.55
N PRO A 295 10.09 30.07 28.84
CA PRO A 295 9.05 29.74 29.82
C PRO A 295 8.16 30.94 30.19
N ALA A 296 8.73 32.15 30.25
CA ALA A 296 7.96 33.37 30.50
C ALA A 296 6.99 33.66 29.34
N GLN A 297 7.47 33.48 28.10
CA GLN A 297 6.66 33.60 26.89
C GLN A 297 5.51 32.58 26.88
N ALA A 298 5.80 31.31 27.20
CA ALA A 298 4.78 30.27 27.25
C ALA A 298 3.69 30.59 28.28
N LYS A 299 4.09 31.11 29.45
CA LYS A 299 3.13 31.55 30.47
C LYS A 299 2.26 32.71 29.97
N LEU A 300 2.88 33.73 29.38
CA LEU A 300 2.16 34.88 28.83
C LEU A 300 1.08 34.45 27.82
N LEU A 301 1.43 33.54 26.90
CA LEU A 301 0.49 33.06 25.88
C LEU A 301 -0.63 32.20 26.47
N ALA A 302 -0.36 31.44 27.54
CA ALA A 302 -1.39 30.71 28.26
C ALA A 302 -2.39 31.65 28.97
N ASP A 303 -1.89 32.71 29.61
CA ASP A 303 -2.74 33.71 30.28
C ASP A 303 -3.58 34.51 29.26
N ILE A 304 -3.03 34.82 28.08
CA ILE A 304 -3.77 35.42 26.95
C ILE A 304 -4.87 34.46 26.45
N ALA A 305 -4.55 33.17 26.26
CA ALA A 305 -5.55 32.19 25.83
C ALA A 305 -6.70 32.04 26.85
N ALA A 306 -6.38 32.09 28.15
CA ALA A 306 -7.40 32.11 29.21
C ALA A 306 -8.30 33.35 29.16
N ALA A 307 -7.77 34.51 28.76
CA ALA A 307 -8.58 35.70 28.54
C ALA A 307 -9.48 35.56 27.30
N TYR A 308 -8.97 35.02 26.19
CA TYR A 308 -9.80 34.69 25.02
C TYR A 308 -10.91 33.68 25.35
N HIS A 309 -10.66 32.71 26.23
CA HIS A 309 -11.68 31.76 26.68
C HIS A 309 -12.89 32.46 27.32
N GLN A 310 -12.68 33.53 28.09
CA GLN A 310 -13.78 34.31 28.67
C GLN A 310 -14.60 35.03 27.59
N VAL A 311 -13.93 35.56 26.55
CA VAL A 311 -14.60 36.16 25.38
C VAL A 311 -15.42 35.10 24.63
N HIS A 312 -14.84 33.94 24.37
CA HIS A 312 -15.51 32.85 23.65
C HIS A 312 -16.71 32.28 24.41
N ALA A 313 -16.69 32.27 25.74
CA ALA A 313 -17.86 31.90 26.54
C ALA A 313 -19.08 32.79 26.22
N ILE A 314 -18.88 34.11 26.09
CA ILE A 314 -19.95 35.04 25.71
C ILE A 314 -20.37 34.82 24.25
N LEU A 315 -19.45 34.53 23.33
CA LEU A 315 -19.79 34.20 21.94
C LEU A 315 -20.60 32.90 21.82
N LEU A 316 -20.42 31.94 22.73
CA LEU A 316 -21.25 30.74 22.81
C LEU A 316 -22.66 31.05 23.33
N GLU A 317 -22.80 31.96 24.30
CA GLU A 317 -24.11 32.48 24.72
C GLU A 317 -24.83 33.16 23.55
N ARG A 318 -24.12 34.05 22.83
CA ARG A 318 -24.61 34.71 21.61
C ARG A 318 -25.08 33.69 20.57
N ARG A 319 -24.29 32.65 20.31
CA ARG A 319 -24.67 31.57 19.38
C ARG A 319 -25.96 30.87 19.81
N ALA A 320 -26.10 30.52 21.10
CA ALA A 320 -27.30 29.86 21.60
C ALA A 320 -28.55 30.72 21.38
N ARG A 321 -28.43 32.03 21.61
CA ARG A 321 -29.48 33.01 21.28
C ARG A 321 -29.76 33.09 19.78
N GLN A 322 -28.73 33.23 18.95
CA GLN A 322 -28.89 33.34 17.49
C GLN A 322 -29.52 32.08 16.88
N VAL A 323 -29.28 30.90 17.45
CA VAL A 323 -29.97 29.65 17.05
C VAL A 323 -31.47 29.76 17.34
N GLN A 324 -31.84 30.23 18.53
CA GLN A 324 -33.26 30.41 18.90
C GLN A 324 -33.95 31.48 18.05
N ALA A 325 -33.23 32.53 17.67
CA ALA A 325 -33.71 33.60 16.79
C ALA A 325 -33.75 33.21 15.30
N GLY A 326 -33.22 32.04 14.92
CA GLY A 326 -33.15 31.59 13.52
C GLY A 326 -32.12 32.34 12.66
N VAL A 327 -31.22 33.11 13.27
CA VAL A 327 -30.13 33.84 12.60
C VAL A 327 -28.96 32.88 12.32
N TYR A 328 -28.61 32.06 13.32
CA TYR A 328 -27.58 31.03 13.19
C TYR A 328 -28.25 29.69 12.80
N PRO A 329 -27.69 28.94 11.84
CA PRO A 329 -28.22 27.64 11.44
C PRO A 329 -28.28 26.65 12.62
N SER A 330 -29.46 26.10 12.93
CA SER A 330 -29.59 25.10 14.00
C SER A 330 -28.80 23.82 13.71
N THR A 331 -28.68 23.46 12.43
CA THR A 331 -27.92 22.32 11.93
C THR A 331 -27.22 22.71 10.64
N TRP A 332 -25.94 22.37 10.54
CA TRP A 332 -25.18 22.55 9.31
C TRP A 332 -25.35 21.35 8.39
N THR A 333 -25.61 21.60 7.11
CA THR A 333 -25.69 20.57 6.09
C THR A 333 -24.31 19.96 5.83
N GLY A 334 -24.27 18.62 5.83
CA GLY A 334 -23.05 17.85 5.60
C GLY A 334 -22.53 17.97 4.16
N ARG A 335 -21.28 17.55 3.96
CA ARG A 335 -20.58 17.62 2.68
C ARG A 335 -21.33 16.90 1.56
N GLY A 336 -21.68 17.62 0.50
CA GLY A 336 -22.31 17.08 -0.72
C GLY A 336 -23.78 17.49 -0.91
N ALA A 337 -24.43 17.97 0.14
CA ALA A 337 -25.70 18.68 0.02
C ALA A 337 -25.47 20.12 -0.43
N ALA A 338 -26.44 20.69 -1.17
CA ALA A 338 -26.46 22.12 -1.45
C ALA A 338 -26.64 22.88 -0.12
N ALA A 339 -25.84 23.93 0.10
CA ALA A 339 -25.99 24.70 1.32
C ALA A 339 -27.32 25.43 1.35
N THR A 340 -27.80 25.64 2.57
CA THR A 340 -29.00 26.44 2.77
C THR A 340 -28.65 27.93 2.65
N ALA A 341 -29.61 28.73 2.19
CA ALA A 341 -29.40 30.19 2.08
C ALA A 341 -29.00 30.83 3.42
N THR A 342 -29.48 30.28 4.55
CA THR A 342 -29.12 30.71 5.91
C THR A 342 -27.66 30.42 6.26
N GLU A 343 -27.12 29.27 5.86
CA GLU A 343 -25.70 28.93 6.08
C GLU A 343 -24.78 29.84 5.27
N GLU A 344 -25.13 30.08 4.00
CA GLU A 344 -24.34 30.95 3.13
C GLU A 344 -24.38 32.41 3.59
N ALA A 345 -25.55 32.92 3.97
CA ALA A 345 -25.70 34.27 4.51
C ALA A 345 -24.92 34.45 5.81
N TRP A 346 -25.00 33.50 6.74
CA TRP A 346 -24.27 33.59 8.00
C TRP A 346 -22.76 33.52 7.79
N ALA A 347 -22.27 32.60 6.96
CA ALA A 347 -20.84 32.47 6.67
C ALA A 347 -20.28 33.71 5.94
N ALA A 348 -21.06 34.31 5.03
CA ALA A 348 -20.68 35.55 4.36
C ALA A 348 -20.61 36.73 5.36
N ASN A 349 -21.60 36.86 6.24
CA ASN A 349 -21.60 37.89 7.29
C ASN A 349 -20.43 37.72 8.28
N GLU A 350 -20.03 36.49 8.59
CA GLU A 350 -18.88 36.25 9.46
C GLU A 350 -17.56 36.72 8.83
N VAL A 351 -17.36 36.49 7.53
CA VAL A 351 -16.19 36.97 6.77
C VAL A 351 -16.21 38.48 6.63
N GLU A 352 -17.37 39.09 6.38
CA GLU A 352 -17.50 40.54 6.32
C GLU A 352 -17.23 41.18 7.69
N LYS A 353 -17.70 40.57 8.79
CA LYS A 353 -17.30 40.96 10.15
C LYS A 353 -15.79 40.85 10.35
N GLU A 354 -15.13 39.82 9.82
CA GLU A 354 -13.66 39.72 9.86
C GLU A 354 -13.00 40.87 9.08
N GLN A 355 -13.50 41.22 7.90
CA GLN A 355 -13.01 42.37 7.14
C GLN A 355 -13.13 43.68 7.95
N ARG A 356 -14.31 43.97 8.50
CA ARG A 356 -14.55 45.18 9.30
C ARG A 356 -13.69 45.21 10.57
N ARG A 357 -13.49 44.06 11.24
CA ARG A 357 -12.55 43.94 12.37
C ARG A 357 -11.16 44.47 12.01
N MET A 358 -10.66 44.11 10.83
CA MET A 358 -9.35 44.54 10.38
C MET A 358 -9.33 46.01 9.97
N ASP A 359 -10.32 46.46 9.19
CA ASP A 359 -10.37 47.83 8.68
C ASP A 359 -10.60 48.86 9.80
N GLU A 360 -11.60 48.64 10.65
CA GLU A 360 -12.03 49.57 11.69
C GLU A 360 -11.14 49.50 12.95
N GLY A 361 -10.52 48.34 13.21
CA GLY A 361 -9.73 48.12 14.44
C GLY A 361 -10.55 47.92 15.71
N ILE A 362 -11.78 47.41 15.53
CA ILE A 362 -12.70 47.03 16.61
C ILE A 362 -12.75 45.50 16.64
N TYR A 363 -12.61 44.87 17.82
CA TYR A 363 -12.55 43.41 17.92
C TYR A 363 -13.90 42.73 17.61
N ASP A 364 -15.02 43.34 17.97
CA ASP A 364 -16.38 42.80 17.75
C ASP A 364 -17.29 43.88 17.12
N PRO A 365 -17.18 44.17 15.81
CA PRO A 365 -18.00 45.17 15.13
C PRO A 365 -19.47 44.71 15.03
N GLU A 366 -20.38 45.67 14.87
CA GLU A 366 -21.84 45.46 14.85
C GLU A 366 -22.27 44.36 13.87
N ASP A 367 -22.99 43.34 14.33
CA ASP A 367 -23.43 42.22 13.50
C ASP A 367 -24.58 42.63 12.57
N LEU A 368 -24.38 42.57 11.24
CA LEU A 368 -25.39 42.98 10.26
C LEU A 368 -26.60 42.04 10.23
N LEU A 369 -26.47 40.81 10.71
CA LEU A 369 -27.59 39.87 10.81
C LEU A 369 -28.29 39.93 12.18
N ASP A 370 -27.71 40.62 13.17
CA ASP A 370 -28.18 40.63 14.55
C ASP A 370 -27.93 41.98 15.23
N THR A 371 -28.78 42.95 14.88
CA THR A 371 -28.75 44.34 15.39
C THR A 371 -29.57 44.52 16.68
N THR A 372 -29.71 43.46 17.47
CA THR A 372 -30.55 43.45 18.67
C THR A 372 -29.89 44.15 19.86
N ALA A 373 -30.70 44.64 20.81
CA ALA A 373 -30.18 45.22 22.06
C ALA A 373 -29.39 44.20 22.91
N GLU A 374 -29.71 42.91 22.78
CA GLU A 374 -29.00 41.82 23.44
C GLU A 374 -27.58 41.66 22.87
N TRP A 375 -27.41 41.76 21.55
CA TRP A 375 -26.09 41.81 20.93
C TRP A 375 -25.25 42.96 21.48
N ALA A 376 -25.83 44.15 21.64
CA ALA A 376 -25.13 45.31 22.19
C ALA A 376 -24.69 45.09 23.66
N ALA A 377 -25.51 44.39 24.45
CA ALA A 377 -25.16 44.03 25.82
C ALA A 377 -24.04 42.97 25.88
N GLU A 378 -24.07 41.97 25.00
CA GLU A 378 -22.99 40.97 24.85
C GLU A 378 -21.69 41.64 24.39
N HIS A 379 -21.76 42.54 23.41
CA HIS A 379 -20.63 43.33 22.93
C HIS A 379 -19.98 44.15 24.07
N ALA A 380 -20.78 44.83 24.90
CA ALA A 380 -20.27 45.58 26.05
C ALA A 380 -19.54 44.67 27.06
N LYS A 381 -20.02 43.44 27.28
CA LYS A 381 -19.31 42.46 28.14
C LYS A 381 -17.98 42.03 27.52
N ILE A 382 -17.96 41.76 26.21
CA ILE A 382 -16.73 41.39 25.48
C ILE A 382 -15.72 42.53 25.56
N GLN A 383 -16.16 43.77 25.31
CA GLN A 383 -15.31 44.95 25.37
C GLN A 383 -14.71 45.17 26.76
N ALA A 384 -15.47 44.93 27.83
CA ALA A 384 -14.98 45.00 29.20
C ALA A 384 -13.84 43.99 29.48
N ILE A 385 -13.93 42.77 28.93
CA ILE A 385 -12.86 41.77 29.04
C ILE A 385 -11.64 42.20 28.21
N LEU A 386 -11.85 42.73 27.01
CA LEU A 386 -10.78 43.14 26.10
C LEU A 386 -9.95 44.31 26.66
N GLU A 387 -10.59 45.28 27.31
CA GLU A 387 -9.94 46.46 27.89
C GLU A 387 -9.31 46.20 29.26
N GLN A 388 -9.67 45.08 29.92
CA GLN A 388 -9.10 44.71 31.20
C GLN A 388 -7.58 44.47 31.06
N PRO A 389 -6.74 45.06 31.95
CA PRO A 389 -5.30 44.79 31.93
C PRO A 389 -5.02 43.31 32.17
N LEU A 390 -4.18 42.70 31.33
CA LEU A 390 -3.80 41.30 31.51
C LEU A 390 -2.89 41.15 32.74
N THR A 391 -3.17 40.12 33.54
CA THR A 391 -2.45 39.81 34.79
C THR A 391 -1.96 38.38 34.76
N SER A 392 -0.71 38.16 35.17
CA SER A 392 -0.18 36.83 35.46
C SER A 392 -0.58 36.40 36.85
N THR A 393 -1.29 35.30 36.98
CA THR A 393 -1.45 34.57 38.24
C THR A 393 -0.24 33.67 38.45
N GLY A 394 0.60 33.98 39.44
CA GLY A 394 1.76 33.17 39.80
C GLY A 394 1.84 32.91 41.30
N SER A 395 2.88 32.19 41.74
CA SER A 395 3.15 31.93 43.16
C SER A 395 3.30 33.20 44.01
N ASN A 396 3.57 34.35 43.38
CA ASN A 396 3.86 35.62 44.03
C ASN A 396 2.66 36.60 44.00
N GLY A 397 1.45 36.12 43.66
CA GLY A 397 0.26 36.94 43.49
C GLY A 397 -0.01 37.35 42.02
N GLU A 398 -0.94 38.28 41.85
CA GLU A 398 -1.27 38.87 40.53
C GLU A 398 -0.30 39.99 40.20
N THR A 399 0.43 39.83 39.09
CA THR A 399 1.30 40.86 38.51
C THR A 399 0.81 41.24 37.12
N SER A 400 0.59 42.52 36.86
CA SER A 400 0.16 43.01 35.55
C SER A 400 1.28 42.93 34.50
N TYR A 401 0.90 42.59 33.27
CA TYR A 401 1.76 42.61 32.09
C TYR A 401 1.90 44.01 31.46
N GLY A 402 1.09 44.99 31.88
CA GLY A 402 1.17 46.37 31.41
C GLY A 402 0.54 46.64 30.04
N PHE A 403 -0.30 45.72 29.55
CA PHE A 403 -1.14 45.87 28.36
C PHE A 403 -2.44 45.06 28.48
N SER A 404 -3.44 45.38 27.67
CA SER A 404 -4.75 44.71 27.62
C SER A 404 -4.82 43.63 26.51
N LEU A 405 -5.85 42.79 26.53
CA LEU A 405 -6.08 41.82 25.45
C LEU A 405 -6.36 42.54 24.11
N GLN A 406 -7.05 43.69 24.16
CA GLN A 406 -7.27 44.55 23.00
C GLN A 406 -5.95 45.02 22.39
N ASP A 407 -5.01 45.52 23.21
CA ASP A 407 -3.69 45.97 22.73
C ASP A 407 -2.93 44.82 22.06
N PHE A 408 -2.99 43.64 22.68
CA PHE A 408 -2.36 42.43 22.14
C PHE A 408 -2.91 42.08 20.76
N TRP A 409 -4.24 41.99 20.61
CA TRP A 409 -4.89 41.69 19.32
C TRP A 409 -4.57 42.74 18.26
N LEU A 410 -4.62 44.03 18.62
CA LEU A 410 -4.42 45.16 17.71
C LEU A 410 -3.01 45.19 17.11
N HIS A 411 -1.99 44.85 17.93
CA HIS A 411 -0.58 44.88 17.54
C HIS A 411 -0.02 43.53 17.04
N THR A 412 -0.76 42.43 17.21
CA THR A 412 -0.36 41.10 16.72
C THR A 412 -1.20 40.67 15.51
N GLU A 413 -2.38 40.12 15.74
CA GLU A 413 -3.27 39.52 14.74
C GLU A 413 -3.76 40.55 13.73
N ARG A 414 -4.28 41.69 14.20
CA ARG A 414 -4.81 42.72 13.30
C ARG A 414 -3.72 43.32 12.41
N ARG A 415 -2.57 43.66 13.00
CA ARG A 415 -1.43 44.19 12.23
C ARG A 415 -1.01 43.23 11.12
N GLU A 416 -0.99 41.93 11.42
CA GLU A 416 -0.65 40.86 10.48
C GLU A 416 -1.68 40.76 9.35
N ALA A 417 -2.97 40.84 9.68
CA ALA A 417 -4.05 40.81 8.71
C ALA A 417 -4.07 42.05 7.80
N LEU A 418 -3.78 43.24 8.34
CA LEU A 418 -3.65 44.49 7.58
C LEU A 418 -2.53 44.44 6.53
N GLU A 419 -1.45 43.70 6.81
CA GLU A 419 -0.38 43.46 5.85
C GLU A 419 -0.94 42.79 4.58
N THR A 420 -1.87 41.85 4.76
CA THR A 420 -2.49 41.02 3.70
C THR A 420 -3.97 41.35 3.45
N VAL A 421 -4.42 42.59 3.67
CA VAL A 421 -5.84 42.98 3.67
C VAL A 421 -6.59 42.65 2.36
N HIS A 422 -5.88 42.62 1.22
CA HIS A 422 -6.43 42.21 -0.08
C HIS A 422 -7.11 40.82 -0.08
N VAL A 423 -6.74 39.93 0.85
CA VAL A 423 -7.35 38.61 0.99
C VAL A 423 -8.83 38.71 1.42
N LEU A 424 -9.18 39.73 2.19
CA LEU A 424 -10.54 39.96 2.69
C LEU A 424 -11.31 40.95 1.81
N GLU A 425 -10.63 41.92 1.19
CA GLU A 425 -11.29 42.91 0.32
C GLU A 425 -11.77 42.34 -1.02
N SER A 426 -11.12 41.30 -1.55
CA SER A 426 -11.51 40.70 -2.84
C SER A 426 -12.78 39.88 -2.71
N GLU A 427 -13.84 40.26 -3.45
CA GLU A 427 -15.13 39.56 -3.42
C GLU A 427 -15.01 38.06 -3.74
N SER A 428 -14.14 37.67 -4.70
CA SER A 428 -13.92 36.26 -5.01
C SER A 428 -13.26 35.49 -3.87
N LEU A 429 -12.31 36.12 -3.16
CA LEU A 429 -11.63 35.48 -2.03
C LEU A 429 -12.53 35.46 -0.79
N ALA A 430 -13.32 36.51 -0.56
CA ALA A 430 -14.34 36.54 0.49
C ALA A 430 -15.35 35.39 0.34
N ARG A 431 -15.77 35.08 -0.89
CA ARG A 431 -16.62 33.89 -1.17
C ARG A 431 -15.92 32.58 -0.83
N VAL A 432 -14.65 32.43 -1.16
CA VAL A 432 -13.86 31.23 -0.79
C VAL A 432 -13.68 31.13 0.73
N ALA A 433 -13.46 32.25 1.41
CA ALA A 433 -13.39 32.32 2.86
C ALA A 433 -14.72 31.89 3.51
N ALA A 434 -15.86 32.38 3.00
CA ALA A 434 -17.17 32.01 3.49
C ALA A 434 -17.45 30.51 3.28
N ALA A 435 -17.06 29.96 2.12
CA ALA A 435 -17.14 28.52 1.87
C ALA A 435 -16.27 27.71 2.86
N ALA A 436 -15.07 28.20 3.18
CA ALA A 436 -14.19 27.58 4.17
C ALA A 436 -14.82 27.61 5.58
N ARG A 437 -15.41 28.73 6.01
CA ARG A 437 -16.14 28.86 7.28
C ARG A 437 -17.31 27.88 7.36
N ARG A 438 -18.16 27.88 6.32
CA ARG A 438 -19.30 26.95 6.22
C ARG A 438 -18.84 25.51 6.40
N ARG A 439 -17.79 25.12 5.70
CA ARG A 439 -17.26 23.76 5.79
C ARG A 439 -16.69 23.45 7.18
N LEU A 440 -15.95 24.37 7.78
CA LEU A 440 -15.44 24.21 9.15
C LEU A 440 -16.58 23.92 10.12
N TYR A 441 -17.66 24.70 10.10
CA TYR A 441 -18.78 24.50 11.02
C TYR A 441 -19.64 23.28 10.72
N SER A 442 -19.64 22.81 9.46
CA SER A 442 -20.26 21.52 9.11
C SER A 442 -19.47 20.31 9.63
N GLU A 443 -18.14 20.43 9.76
CA GLU A 443 -17.24 19.35 10.17
C GLU A 443 -16.87 19.41 11.66
N THR A 444 -17.00 20.57 12.32
CA THR A 444 -16.48 20.81 13.68
C THR A 444 -17.43 21.72 14.45
N PRO A 445 -17.90 21.31 15.65
CA PRO A 445 -18.82 22.12 16.43
C PRO A 445 -18.12 23.39 16.96
N LEU A 446 -18.86 24.49 17.06
CA LEU A 446 -18.30 25.81 17.41
C LEU A 446 -17.47 25.84 18.71
N PRO A 447 -17.84 25.14 19.81
CA PRO A 447 -16.99 25.08 21.01
C PRO A 447 -15.58 24.53 20.74
N ASP A 448 -15.47 23.49 19.91
CA ASP A 448 -14.19 22.90 19.54
C ASP A 448 -13.40 23.80 18.59
N VAL A 449 -14.10 24.61 17.79
CA VAL A 449 -13.46 25.67 16.99
C VAL A 449 -12.81 26.71 17.91
N PHE A 450 -13.53 27.20 18.92
CA PHE A 450 -12.97 28.15 19.88
C PHE A 450 -11.82 27.56 20.69
N ALA A 451 -11.95 26.33 21.19
CA ALA A 451 -10.86 25.63 21.87
C ALA A 451 -9.62 25.47 20.96
N GLY A 452 -9.84 25.20 19.67
CA GLY A 452 -8.77 25.17 18.67
C GLY A 452 -8.10 26.54 18.46
N LEU A 453 -8.87 27.63 18.41
CA LEU A 453 -8.31 28.98 18.29
C LEU A 453 -7.54 29.39 19.57
N GLU A 454 -8.05 29.07 20.75
CA GLU A 454 -7.36 29.28 22.04
C GLU A 454 -6.03 28.52 22.08
N GLU A 455 -6.03 27.24 21.68
CA GLU A 455 -4.81 26.42 21.60
C GLU A 455 -3.79 27.02 20.61
N SER A 456 -4.28 27.59 19.49
CA SER A 456 -3.43 28.21 18.47
C SER A 456 -2.63 29.39 19.04
N VAL A 457 -3.20 30.13 20.00
CA VAL A 457 -2.55 31.23 20.71
C VAL A 457 -1.68 30.71 21.86
N ALA A 458 -2.20 29.79 22.68
CA ALA A 458 -1.48 29.26 23.84
C ALA A 458 -0.13 28.61 23.46
N LYS A 459 -0.08 27.93 22.31
CA LYS A 459 1.14 27.28 21.78
C LYS A 459 1.90 28.12 20.75
N ALA A 460 1.52 29.39 20.57
CA ALA A 460 2.15 30.28 19.60
C ALA A 460 3.61 30.60 19.94
N ARG A 461 4.31 31.26 19.01
CA ARG A 461 5.64 31.83 19.21
C ARG A 461 5.64 33.32 18.90
N LEU A 462 6.26 34.11 19.76
CA LEU A 462 6.46 35.54 19.53
C LEU A 462 7.84 35.77 18.91
N ASP A 463 7.88 36.30 17.69
CA ASP A 463 9.11 36.81 17.10
C ASP A 463 9.28 38.29 17.45
N LEU A 464 10.12 38.55 18.46
CA LEU A 464 10.39 39.90 18.94
C LEU A 464 11.07 40.77 17.87
N ARG A 465 11.81 40.22 16.91
CA ARG A 465 12.54 41.00 15.92
C ARG A 465 11.66 41.42 14.76
N ALA A 466 10.79 40.53 14.28
CA ALA A 466 9.80 40.84 13.25
C ALA A 466 8.52 41.50 13.80
N ALA A 467 8.36 41.51 15.13
CA ALA A 467 7.17 41.93 15.85
C ALA A 467 5.91 41.13 15.42
N VAL A 468 6.04 39.82 15.28
CA VAL A 468 4.99 38.93 14.76
C VAL A 468 4.63 37.85 15.77
N LEU A 469 3.33 37.62 15.95
CA LEU A 469 2.80 36.41 16.57
C LEU A 469 2.72 35.32 15.51
N LYS A 470 3.45 34.22 15.71
CA LYS A 470 3.37 33.01 14.90
C LYS A 470 2.45 32.01 15.59
N PRO A 471 1.23 31.78 15.09
CA PRO A 471 0.28 30.86 15.71
C PRO A 471 0.78 29.41 15.69
N HIS A 472 0.20 28.56 16.54
CA HIS A 472 0.28 27.13 16.36
C HIS A 472 -0.73 26.68 15.30
N PHE A 473 -0.22 26.09 14.21
CA PHE A 473 -1.01 25.73 13.03
C PHE A 473 -1.80 24.43 13.21
N ASN A 474 -2.74 24.40 14.16
CA ASN A 474 -3.63 23.26 14.29
C ASN A 474 -4.67 23.21 13.15
N GLY A 475 -5.41 22.11 13.08
CA GLY A 475 -6.38 21.87 12.00
C GLY A 475 -7.45 22.96 11.91
N VAL A 476 -7.89 23.53 13.04
CA VAL A 476 -8.90 24.60 13.08
C VAL A 476 -8.32 25.90 12.52
N TRP A 477 -7.16 26.34 13.01
CA TRP A 477 -6.50 27.55 12.52
C TRP A 477 -6.22 27.48 11.02
N CYS A 478 -5.75 26.33 10.53
CA CYS A 478 -5.51 26.12 9.09
C CYS A 478 -6.78 26.24 8.24
N ARG A 479 -7.93 25.74 8.74
CA ARG A 479 -9.22 25.89 8.06
C ARG A 479 -9.72 27.34 8.13
N MET A 480 -9.47 28.01 9.26
CA MET A 480 -9.81 29.41 9.46
C MET A 480 -9.04 30.32 8.48
N HIS A 481 -7.76 30.04 8.25
CA HIS A 481 -6.91 30.84 7.35
C HIS A 481 -6.71 30.20 5.96
N TYR A 482 -7.58 29.28 5.56
CA TYR A 482 -7.45 28.56 4.29
C TYR A 482 -7.37 29.52 3.09
N VAL A 483 -8.18 30.59 3.06
CA VAL A 483 -8.18 31.57 1.97
C VAL A 483 -6.83 32.28 1.78
N LYS A 484 -6.09 32.49 2.88
CA LYS A 484 -4.80 33.19 2.86
C LYS A 484 -3.69 32.29 2.30
N PHE A 485 -3.62 31.04 2.72
CA PHE A 485 -2.49 30.15 2.41
C PHE A 485 -2.79 29.09 1.35
N GLY A 486 -4.06 28.69 1.23
CA GLY A 486 -4.51 27.56 0.41
C GLY A 486 -5.31 27.93 -0.83
N ALA A 487 -5.84 29.16 -0.91
CA ALA A 487 -6.58 29.64 -2.08
C ALA A 487 -5.71 30.48 -3.02
N ALA A 488 -6.28 30.90 -4.15
CA ALA A 488 -5.60 31.64 -5.20
C ALA A 488 -5.44 33.15 -4.92
N SER A 489 -5.06 33.49 -3.68
CA SER A 489 -4.73 34.86 -3.24
C SER A 489 -3.30 35.27 -3.59
N LEU A 490 -2.51 34.34 -4.17
CA LEU A 490 -1.06 34.48 -4.27
C LEU A 490 -0.61 35.16 -5.57
N VAL A 491 0.26 36.14 -5.44
CA VAL A 491 0.97 36.79 -6.55
C VAL A 491 2.48 36.58 -6.45
N GLN A 492 3.16 36.66 -7.59
CA GLN A 492 4.61 36.53 -7.68
C GLN A 492 5.19 37.58 -8.60
N HIS A 493 6.04 38.45 -8.04
CA HIS A 493 6.82 39.43 -8.80
C HIS A 493 8.29 39.02 -8.83
N THR A 494 8.83 38.94 -10.05
CA THR A 494 10.24 38.64 -10.34
C THR A 494 10.74 39.58 -11.43
N HIS A 495 12.06 39.65 -11.65
CA HIS A 495 12.63 40.39 -12.79
C HIS A 495 12.03 40.00 -14.16
N THR A 496 11.46 38.81 -14.29
CA THR A 496 10.95 38.30 -15.57
C THR A 496 9.46 38.59 -15.75
N ALA A 497 8.67 38.48 -14.69
CA ALA A 497 7.22 38.63 -14.76
C ALA A 497 6.62 38.99 -13.40
N SER A 498 5.54 39.76 -13.47
CA SER A 498 4.54 39.96 -12.42
C SER A 498 3.33 39.10 -12.77
N ARG A 499 3.00 38.10 -11.93
CA ARG A 499 1.94 37.12 -12.24
C ARG A 499 1.09 36.79 -11.03
N GLN A 500 -0.18 36.44 -11.28
CA GLN A 500 -1.09 35.88 -10.29
C GLN A 500 -1.19 34.36 -10.45
N LEU A 501 -1.16 33.63 -9.34
CA LEU A 501 -1.27 32.16 -9.35
C LEU A 501 -2.72 31.74 -9.22
N LEU A 502 -3.40 31.64 -10.36
CA LEU A 502 -4.83 31.38 -10.40
C LEU A 502 -5.21 30.02 -9.79
N PHE A 503 -4.47 28.94 -10.04
CA PHE A 503 -4.86 27.60 -9.60
C PHE A 503 -4.03 27.09 -8.40
N HIS A 504 -3.55 27.99 -7.55
CA HIS A 504 -2.91 27.57 -6.30
C HIS A 504 -3.96 26.90 -5.40
N TYR A 505 -3.57 25.79 -4.79
CA TYR A 505 -4.48 24.93 -4.03
C TYR A 505 -3.73 24.21 -2.93
N ALA A 506 -4.23 24.32 -1.69
CA ALA A 506 -3.81 23.45 -0.59
C ALA A 506 -4.74 22.26 -0.45
N ALA A 507 -4.21 21.07 -0.71
CA ALA A 507 -4.98 19.82 -0.66
C ALA A 507 -5.32 19.36 0.77
N SER A 508 -4.60 19.82 1.78
CA SER A 508 -4.82 19.43 3.17
C SER A 508 -4.48 20.58 4.12
N THR A 509 -4.93 20.47 5.37
CA THR A 509 -4.54 21.41 6.44
C THR A 509 -3.06 21.35 6.75
N GLN A 510 -2.38 20.22 6.48
CA GLN A 510 -0.92 20.10 6.59
C GLN A 510 -0.20 20.96 5.56
N VAL A 511 -0.70 21.01 4.31
CA VAL A 511 -0.16 21.92 3.29
C VAL A 511 -0.30 23.37 3.74
N VAL A 512 -1.47 23.74 4.28
CA VAL A 512 -1.69 25.09 4.83
C VAL A 512 -0.71 25.39 5.97
N ALA A 513 -0.53 24.44 6.90
CA ALA A 513 0.41 24.58 8.01
C ALA A 513 1.86 24.75 7.51
N ALA A 514 2.29 23.97 6.52
CA ALA A 514 3.62 24.07 5.93
C ALA A 514 3.84 25.41 5.21
N THR A 515 2.83 25.88 4.44
CA THR A 515 2.88 27.19 3.79
C THR A 515 2.92 28.33 4.82
N ALA A 516 2.13 28.23 5.89
CA ALA A 516 2.14 29.20 6.99
C ALA A 516 3.48 29.19 7.73
N GLU A 517 4.03 28.02 8.06
CA GLU A 517 5.34 27.86 8.67
C GLU A 517 6.42 28.55 7.85
N MET A 518 6.45 28.30 6.54
CA MET A 518 7.36 28.94 5.60
C MET A 518 7.16 30.45 5.52
N TYR A 519 5.91 30.92 5.50
CA TYR A 519 5.58 32.34 5.47
C TYR A 519 6.08 33.08 6.72
N TYR A 520 5.75 32.58 7.91
CA TYR A 520 6.16 33.20 9.17
C TYR A 520 7.67 33.07 9.43
N SER A 521 8.30 31.96 9.05
CA SER A 521 9.75 31.78 9.21
C SER A 521 10.57 32.67 8.29
N THR A 522 10.02 33.04 7.13
CA THR A 522 10.70 33.86 6.12
C THR A 522 10.18 35.29 6.00
N LYS A 523 9.35 35.75 6.96
CA LYS A 523 8.98 37.16 7.04
C LYS A 523 10.21 38.06 7.17
N PRO A 524 10.14 39.30 6.66
CA PRO A 524 11.20 40.29 6.90
C PRO A 524 11.45 40.42 8.40
N LEU A 525 12.73 40.58 8.77
CA LEU A 525 13.20 40.67 10.15
C LEU A 525 13.01 39.40 10.99
N SER A 526 12.52 38.29 10.43
CA SER A 526 12.34 37.03 11.16
C SER A 526 13.62 36.59 11.84
N SER A 527 13.56 36.33 13.15
CA SER A 527 14.65 35.77 13.97
C SER A 527 15.21 34.45 13.44
N GLN A 528 14.46 33.75 12.58
CA GLN A 528 14.84 32.45 12.00
C GLN A 528 15.69 32.57 10.73
N LEU A 529 15.85 33.77 10.19
CA LEU A 529 16.80 34.09 9.11
C LEU A 529 18.09 34.68 9.70
N ASP A 530 19.23 34.21 9.20
CA ASP A 530 20.54 34.69 9.63
C ASP A 530 21.01 35.81 8.71
N TYR A 531 21.14 37.03 9.25
CA TYR A 531 21.56 38.22 8.50
C TYR A 531 23.07 38.52 8.65
N ALA A 532 23.85 37.64 9.28
CA ALA A 532 25.28 37.86 9.51
C ALA A 532 26.07 38.01 8.20
N SER A 533 25.77 37.19 7.20
CA SER A 533 26.39 37.24 5.87
C SER A 533 25.42 36.76 4.78
N PRO A 534 25.66 37.09 3.49
CA PRO A 534 24.90 36.54 2.37
C PRO A 534 24.84 35.01 2.35
N TYR A 535 25.94 34.35 2.74
CA TYR A 535 26.03 32.89 2.80
C TYR A 535 25.12 32.30 3.88
N THR A 536 25.21 32.83 5.10
CA THR A 536 24.38 32.35 6.23
C THR A 536 22.90 32.65 6.01
N PHE A 537 22.57 33.78 5.38
CA PHE A 537 21.23 34.11 4.93
C PHE A 537 20.70 33.07 3.94
N ARG A 538 21.49 32.72 2.92
CA ARG A 538 21.12 31.69 1.94
C ARG A 538 20.92 30.32 2.61
N ARG A 539 21.81 29.91 3.52
CA ARG A 539 21.72 28.62 4.21
C ARG A 539 20.49 28.52 5.12
N SER A 540 20.20 29.56 5.90
CA SER A 540 19.00 29.60 6.74
C SER A 540 17.72 29.57 5.90
N LEU A 541 17.65 30.35 4.83
CA LEU A 541 16.52 30.33 3.88
C LEU A 541 16.37 28.96 3.19
N ALA A 542 17.46 28.35 2.73
CA ALA A 542 17.45 27.03 2.10
C ALA A 542 16.92 25.95 3.04
N ARG A 543 17.30 25.99 4.33
CA ARG A 543 16.82 25.05 5.35
C ARG A 543 15.30 25.13 5.51
N HIS A 544 14.73 26.33 5.60
CA HIS A 544 13.28 26.51 5.68
C HIS A 544 12.57 26.07 4.41
N CYS A 545 13.14 26.36 3.23
CA CYS A 545 12.61 25.88 1.96
C CYS A 545 12.62 24.35 1.87
N SER A 546 13.68 23.71 2.36
CA SER A 546 13.81 22.25 2.40
C SER A 546 12.75 21.64 3.33
N HIS A 547 12.61 22.16 4.54
CA HIS A 547 11.58 21.74 5.50
C HIS A 547 10.17 21.85 4.89
N TYR A 548 9.86 22.99 4.26
CA TYR A 548 8.61 23.16 3.51
C TYR A 548 8.45 22.07 2.42
N GLY A 549 9.50 21.78 1.66
CA GLY A 549 9.49 20.74 0.64
C GLY A 549 9.17 19.34 1.20
N VAL A 550 9.81 18.95 2.31
CA VAL A 550 9.59 17.65 2.97
C VAL A 550 8.15 17.53 3.45
N GLU A 551 7.60 18.56 4.09
CA GLU A 551 6.19 18.59 4.53
C GLU A 551 5.22 18.47 3.34
N MET A 552 5.53 19.13 2.23
CA MET A 552 4.73 19.01 1.00
C MET A 552 4.78 17.60 0.39
N ALA A 553 5.94 16.95 0.43
CA ALA A 553 6.09 15.57 -0.02
C ALA A 553 5.34 14.59 0.89
N HIS A 554 5.43 14.77 2.21
CA HIS A 554 4.68 13.99 3.19
C HIS A 554 3.16 14.14 2.96
N ALA A 555 2.66 15.36 2.83
CA ALA A 555 1.25 15.62 2.56
C ALA A 555 0.77 15.03 1.22
N ALA A 556 1.64 14.92 0.21
CA ALA A 556 1.33 14.29 -1.07
C ALA A 556 1.26 12.76 -0.97
N GLN A 557 2.15 12.13 -0.19
CA GLN A 557 2.20 10.68 0.00
C GLN A 557 1.09 10.16 0.92
N GLN A 558 0.74 10.93 1.96
CA GLN A 558 -0.19 10.53 3.02
C GLN A 558 -1.52 9.90 2.55
N PRO A 559 -2.30 10.50 1.61
CA PRO A 559 -3.60 9.94 1.25
C PRO A 559 -3.52 8.58 0.55
N LEU A 560 -2.47 8.32 -0.25
CA LEU A 560 -2.32 7.04 -0.94
C LEU A 560 -1.74 5.97 0.00
N LEU A 561 -0.68 6.31 0.75
CA LEU A 561 0.00 5.34 1.61
C LEU A 561 -0.86 4.89 2.81
N LEU A 562 -1.62 5.79 3.44
CA LEU A 562 -2.57 5.38 4.48
C LEU A 562 -3.70 4.53 3.91
N SER A 563 -4.16 4.81 2.69
CA SER A 563 -5.16 3.97 2.03
C SER A 563 -4.63 2.56 1.77
N ALA A 564 -3.41 2.46 1.25
CA ALA A 564 -2.72 1.19 1.01
C ALA A 564 -2.52 0.40 2.31
N ALA A 565 -2.07 1.06 3.39
CA ALA A 565 -1.93 0.40 4.69
C ALA A 565 -3.27 -0.11 5.25
N HIS A 566 -4.37 0.64 5.08
CA HIS A 566 -5.69 0.15 5.47
C HIS A 566 -6.15 -1.05 4.63
N LEU A 567 -5.88 -1.07 3.32
CA LEU A 567 -6.18 -2.22 2.45
C LEU A 567 -5.34 -3.46 2.82
N ALA A 568 -4.05 -3.28 3.10
CA ALA A 568 -3.19 -4.37 3.56
C ALA A 568 -3.64 -4.93 4.92
N LYS A 569 -4.02 -4.05 5.85
CA LYS A 569 -4.60 -4.45 7.14
C LYS A 569 -5.92 -5.19 6.96
N ALA A 570 -6.78 -4.74 6.04
CA ALA A 570 -8.04 -5.42 5.72
C ALA A 570 -7.80 -6.86 5.26
N GLU A 571 -6.90 -7.07 4.30
CA GLU A 571 -6.57 -8.41 3.81
C GLU A 571 -6.06 -9.33 4.94
N GLY A 572 -5.15 -8.82 5.78
CA GLY A 572 -4.62 -9.58 6.92
C GLY A 572 -5.70 -9.98 7.93
N VAL A 573 -6.63 -9.07 8.23
CA VAL A 573 -7.75 -9.35 9.15
C VAL A 573 -8.75 -10.34 8.54
N ILE A 574 -9.11 -10.17 7.27
CA ILE A 574 -9.98 -11.11 6.53
C ILE A 574 -9.37 -12.52 6.57
N GLY A 575 -8.07 -12.64 6.26
CA GLY A 575 -7.37 -13.93 6.27
C GLY A 575 -7.32 -14.60 7.65
N ARG A 576 -7.33 -13.85 8.76
CA ARG A 576 -7.46 -14.41 10.12
C ARG A 576 -8.87 -14.93 10.38
N VAL A 577 -9.90 -14.16 10.04
CA VAL A 577 -11.31 -14.55 10.20
C VAL A 577 -11.64 -15.81 9.39
N VAL A 578 -11.17 -15.88 8.14
CA VAL A 578 -11.38 -17.04 7.26
C VAL A 578 -10.72 -18.30 7.81
N ARG A 579 -9.47 -18.21 8.30
CA ARG A 579 -8.79 -19.35 8.93
C ARG A 579 -9.54 -19.86 10.16
N GLN A 580 -10.09 -18.95 10.97
CA GLN A 580 -10.92 -19.33 12.12
C GLN A 580 -12.22 -20.02 11.70
N ALA A 581 -12.86 -19.57 10.61
CA ALA A 581 -14.04 -20.20 10.05
C ALA A 581 -13.76 -21.60 9.44
N ALA A 582 -12.56 -21.84 8.92
CA ALA A 582 -12.15 -23.12 8.33
C ALA A 582 -11.86 -24.22 9.37
N ALA A 583 -11.32 -23.85 10.54
CA ALA A 583 -10.90 -24.77 11.59
C ALA A 583 -11.94 -25.85 12.01
N PRO A 584 -13.23 -25.53 12.24
CA PRO A 584 -14.22 -26.54 12.66
C PRO A 584 -14.49 -27.60 11.59
N PHE A 585 -14.42 -27.26 10.29
CA PHE A 585 -14.57 -28.25 9.22
C PHE A 585 -13.44 -29.28 9.25
N GLY A 586 -12.21 -28.83 9.49
CA GLY A 586 -11.05 -29.72 9.62
C GLY A 586 -11.16 -30.66 10.82
N ALA A 587 -11.73 -30.19 11.93
CA ALA A 587 -11.96 -31.02 13.11
C ALA A 587 -13.03 -32.11 12.83
N ARG A 588 -14.16 -31.74 12.24
CA ARG A 588 -15.24 -32.68 11.89
C ARG A 588 -14.80 -33.73 10.87
N ARG A 589 -14.10 -33.33 9.80
CA ARG A 589 -13.60 -34.26 8.78
C ARG A 589 -12.66 -35.30 9.40
N ARG A 590 -11.67 -34.86 10.18
CA ARG A 590 -10.75 -35.76 10.88
C ARG A 590 -11.49 -36.71 11.82
N ALA A 591 -12.54 -36.22 12.47
CA ALA A 591 -13.36 -37.06 13.34
C ALA A 591 -14.15 -38.13 12.61
N ARG A 592 -14.79 -37.74 11.50
CA ARG A 592 -15.47 -38.67 10.60
C ARG A 592 -14.51 -39.71 10.02
N TYR A 593 -13.30 -39.29 9.64
CA TYR A 593 -12.31 -40.17 9.04
C TYR A 593 -11.77 -41.20 10.02
N SER A 594 -11.40 -40.80 11.23
CA SER A 594 -10.86 -41.77 12.19
C SER A 594 -11.92 -42.76 12.67
N ALA A 595 -13.18 -42.34 12.80
CA ALA A 595 -14.30 -43.25 13.08
C ALA A 595 -14.50 -44.28 11.95
N ALA A 596 -14.46 -43.82 10.69
CA ALA A 596 -14.54 -44.70 9.53
C ALA A 596 -13.33 -45.65 9.44
N GLN A 597 -12.12 -45.15 9.70
CA GLN A 597 -10.90 -45.94 9.68
C GLN A 597 -10.94 -47.06 10.74
N LEU A 598 -11.39 -46.75 11.97
CA LEU A 598 -11.58 -47.74 13.04
C LEU A 598 -12.54 -48.87 12.65
N ASN A 599 -13.62 -48.53 11.93
CA ASN A 599 -14.59 -49.52 11.45
C ASN A 599 -14.01 -50.37 10.32
N ASN A 600 -13.32 -49.73 9.36
CA ASN A 600 -12.76 -50.41 8.20
C ASN A 600 -11.56 -51.29 8.54
N GLN A 601 -10.75 -50.91 9.53
CA GLN A 601 -9.60 -51.70 9.98
C GLN A 601 -9.96 -53.12 10.42
N ARG A 602 -11.18 -53.33 10.94
CA ARG A 602 -11.65 -54.66 11.32
C ARG A 602 -11.82 -55.60 10.12
N LEU A 603 -11.97 -55.06 8.92
CA LEU A 603 -12.25 -55.78 7.68
C LEU A 603 -11.01 -55.88 6.76
N LEU A 604 -9.98 -55.07 7.01
CA LEU A 604 -8.75 -55.05 6.22
C LEU A 604 -7.70 -56.00 6.81
N ASN A 605 -6.77 -56.47 5.97
CA ASN A 605 -5.65 -57.27 6.44
C ASN A 605 -4.71 -56.41 7.30
N PRO A 606 -4.45 -56.79 8.57
CA PRO A 606 -3.70 -55.96 9.50
C PRO A 606 -2.20 -55.96 9.17
N VAL A 607 -1.57 -54.80 9.32
CA VAL A 607 -0.11 -54.67 9.44
C VAL A 607 0.28 -55.00 10.89
N LYS A 608 1.28 -55.86 11.09
CA LYS A 608 1.77 -56.31 12.40
C LYS A 608 3.30 -56.10 12.49
N SER A 609 3.83 -56.22 13.70
CA SER A 609 5.27 -56.34 13.97
C SER A 609 6.13 -55.23 13.34
N VAL A 610 5.70 -53.96 13.41
CA VAL A 610 6.51 -52.84 12.93
C VAL A 610 7.72 -52.63 13.85
N GLN A 611 8.92 -52.85 13.32
CA GLN A 611 10.18 -52.71 14.07
C GLN A 611 11.17 -51.84 13.30
N VAL A 612 11.86 -50.99 14.04
CA VAL A 612 12.95 -50.16 13.52
C VAL A 612 14.27 -50.74 14.00
N THR A 613 15.16 -51.07 13.07
CA THR A 613 16.47 -51.65 13.34
C THR A 613 17.55 -50.93 12.54
N ALA A 614 18.80 -51.08 12.96
CA ALA A 614 19.94 -50.63 12.17
C ALA A 614 19.95 -51.25 10.76
N PRO A 615 20.43 -50.51 9.74
CA PRO A 615 20.57 -51.05 8.39
C PRO A 615 21.57 -52.22 8.38
N ALA A 616 21.29 -53.23 7.56
CA ALA A 616 22.19 -54.37 7.42
C ALA A 616 23.44 -53.94 6.63
N PRO A 617 24.66 -54.30 7.04
CA PRO A 617 25.85 -53.94 6.30
C PRO A 617 25.85 -54.63 4.93
N GLU A 618 25.88 -53.86 3.85
CA GLU A 618 26.00 -54.38 2.48
C GLU A 618 27.40 -54.98 2.21
N LEU A 619 28.42 -54.49 2.93
CA LEU A 619 29.80 -54.93 2.79
C LEU A 619 30.01 -56.26 3.52
N LEU A 620 30.34 -57.29 2.74
CA LEU A 620 30.69 -58.61 3.25
C LEU A 620 32.13 -58.63 3.77
N ALA A 621 32.34 -59.31 4.90
CA ALA A 621 33.70 -59.59 5.38
C ALA A 621 34.46 -60.43 4.33
N ALA A 622 35.76 -60.17 4.18
CA ALA A 622 36.60 -60.91 3.23
C ALA A 622 36.55 -62.42 3.52
N GLY A 623 36.00 -63.20 2.57
CA GLY A 623 35.82 -64.65 2.68
C GLY A 623 34.39 -65.14 3.01
N ALA A 624 33.41 -64.24 3.19
CA ALA A 624 32.02 -64.63 3.37
C ALA A 624 31.39 -65.14 2.06
N ASP A 625 30.75 -66.32 2.10
CA ASP A 625 30.10 -66.91 0.93
C ASP A 625 28.72 -66.28 0.67
N LEU A 626 28.59 -65.65 -0.50
CA LEU A 626 27.41 -64.96 -0.99
C LEU A 626 26.20 -65.92 -1.07
N LEU A 627 26.43 -67.21 -1.36
CA LEU A 627 25.38 -68.23 -1.43
C LEU A 627 24.85 -68.64 -0.05
N THR A 628 25.69 -68.64 1.00
CA THR A 628 25.24 -68.88 2.38
C THR A 628 24.34 -67.75 2.87
N ILE A 629 24.70 -66.49 2.61
CA ILE A 629 23.91 -65.33 3.03
C ILE A 629 22.59 -65.26 2.24
N LEU A 630 22.63 -65.47 0.92
CA LEU A 630 21.44 -65.57 0.08
C LEU A 630 20.53 -66.76 0.47
N ARG A 631 21.09 -67.86 0.97
CA ARG A 631 20.31 -69.00 1.52
C ARG A 631 19.72 -68.71 2.89
N GLU A 632 20.43 -67.99 3.75
CA GLU A 632 19.91 -67.56 5.06
C GLU A 632 18.78 -66.53 4.91
N GLU A 633 18.79 -65.71 3.85
CA GLU A 633 17.66 -64.88 3.44
C GLU A 633 16.45 -65.67 2.89
N LYS A 634 16.60 -66.95 2.51
CA LYS A 634 15.48 -67.78 1.99
C LYS A 634 14.46 -68.20 3.05
N THR A 635 14.80 -68.07 4.33
CA THR A 635 13.83 -68.32 5.42
C THR A 635 13.14 -67.01 5.80
N PRO A 636 11.80 -66.97 5.99
CA PRO A 636 11.15 -65.79 6.53
C PRO A 636 11.72 -65.55 7.93
N LYS A 637 12.66 -64.62 8.05
CA LYS A 637 13.33 -64.25 9.30
C LYS A 637 12.35 -63.56 10.23
N ALA A 638 11.42 -64.32 10.80
CA ALA A 638 10.65 -63.92 11.98
C ALA A 638 11.50 -63.97 13.28
N LYS A 639 12.81 -64.29 13.20
CA LYS A 639 13.67 -64.56 14.37
C LYS A 639 15.05 -63.88 14.40
N ALA A 640 15.38 -63.01 13.45
CA ALA A 640 16.65 -62.26 13.47
C ALA A 640 16.43 -60.76 13.26
N ALA A 641 15.37 -60.21 13.84
CA ALA A 641 15.29 -58.77 14.05
C ALA A 641 16.41 -58.40 15.02
N GLY A 642 17.33 -57.53 14.59
CA GLY A 642 18.31 -56.92 15.48
C GLY A 642 17.60 -56.24 16.65
N GLU A 643 18.35 -55.98 17.73
CA GLU A 643 17.81 -55.30 18.91
C GLU A 643 17.09 -54.00 18.49
N ALA A 644 15.85 -53.81 18.98
CA ALA A 644 15.03 -52.67 18.61
C ALA A 644 15.76 -51.35 18.90
N LEU A 645 15.73 -50.43 17.94
CA LEU A 645 16.43 -49.14 18.03
C LEU A 645 15.90 -48.30 19.21
N LYS A 646 16.79 -47.83 20.08
CA LYS A 646 16.45 -46.93 21.21
C LYS A 646 16.59 -45.45 20.86
N VAL A 647 17.57 -45.11 20.04
CA VAL A 647 17.88 -43.74 19.62
C VAL A 647 18.09 -43.70 18.11
N TRP A 648 17.43 -42.77 17.44
CA TRP A 648 17.57 -42.52 16.01
C TRP A 648 18.16 -41.11 15.79
N PRO A 649 19.44 -40.98 15.39
CA PRO A 649 20.05 -39.70 15.06
C PRO A 649 19.39 -39.03 13.84
N LEU A 650 19.15 -37.72 13.88
CA LEU A 650 18.82 -36.95 12.68
C LEU A 650 19.95 -37.09 11.64
N GLY A 651 19.63 -37.21 10.36
CA GLY A 651 20.62 -37.41 9.31
C GLY A 651 21.17 -38.84 9.19
N SER A 652 20.49 -39.85 9.76
CA SER A 652 20.87 -41.26 9.66
C SER A 652 19.81 -42.11 8.94
N ARG A 653 20.23 -43.28 8.42
CA ARG A 653 19.36 -44.29 7.81
C ARG A 653 19.02 -45.39 8.81
N GLN A 654 17.78 -45.88 8.77
CA GLN A 654 17.34 -47.04 9.55
C GLN A 654 16.44 -47.93 8.70
N THR A 655 16.34 -49.20 9.06
CA THR A 655 15.47 -50.16 8.40
C THR A 655 14.16 -50.29 9.16
N VAL A 656 13.05 -50.11 8.46
CA VAL A 656 11.71 -50.38 8.95
C VAL A 656 11.28 -51.74 8.41
N SER A 657 11.06 -52.69 9.31
CA SER A 657 10.47 -53.99 9.00
C SER A 657 9.01 -54.01 9.46
N TYR A 658 8.17 -54.69 8.69
CA TYR A 658 6.72 -54.80 8.94
C TYR A 658 6.25 -56.19 8.53
N ASP A 659 5.13 -56.65 9.08
CA ASP A 659 4.48 -57.89 8.66
C ASP A 659 3.09 -57.57 8.12
N TRP A 660 2.92 -57.64 6.81
CA TRP A 660 1.63 -57.37 6.17
C TRP A 660 1.26 -58.51 5.22
N THR A 661 0.07 -59.08 5.41
CA THR A 661 -0.43 -60.19 4.59
C THR A 661 -1.35 -59.65 3.50
N SER A 662 -0.97 -59.78 2.23
CA SER A 662 -1.83 -59.46 1.09
C SER A 662 -1.76 -60.56 0.02
N PRO A 663 -2.86 -60.81 -0.72
CA PRO A 663 -2.86 -61.81 -1.78
C PRO A 663 -1.79 -61.56 -2.85
N ALA A 664 -1.49 -60.28 -3.14
CA ALA A 664 -0.44 -59.90 -4.07
C ALA A 664 0.96 -60.24 -3.53
N LEU A 665 1.22 -60.02 -2.24
CA LEU A 665 2.50 -60.37 -1.62
C LEU A 665 2.73 -61.88 -1.58
N ASP A 666 1.69 -62.68 -1.32
CA ASP A 666 1.78 -64.14 -1.33
C ASP A 666 2.12 -64.66 -2.73
N LYS A 667 1.50 -64.09 -3.78
CA LYS A 667 1.87 -64.37 -5.18
C LYS A 667 3.31 -63.96 -5.49
N LEU A 668 3.76 -62.83 -4.95
CA LEU A 668 5.12 -62.32 -5.13
C LEU A 668 6.15 -63.27 -4.50
N ARG A 669 5.87 -63.76 -3.28
CA ARG A 669 6.69 -64.77 -2.59
C ARG A 669 6.71 -66.11 -3.35
N LEU A 670 5.59 -66.53 -3.92
CA LEU A 670 5.51 -67.74 -4.74
C LEU A 670 6.36 -67.65 -6.02
N LEU A 671 6.37 -66.50 -6.71
CA LEU A 671 7.21 -66.28 -7.88
C LEU A 671 8.71 -66.29 -7.55
N ARG A 672 9.11 -65.98 -6.32
CA ARG A 672 10.50 -66.11 -5.87
C ARG A 672 10.97 -67.57 -5.79
N LEU A 673 10.04 -68.52 -5.58
CA LEU A 673 10.33 -69.93 -5.36
C LEU A 673 10.52 -70.72 -6.68
N THR A 674 10.22 -70.11 -7.83
CA THR A 674 10.53 -70.70 -9.13
C THR A 674 11.99 -70.44 -9.48
N ASP A 675 12.87 -71.44 -9.28
CA ASP A 675 14.35 -71.40 -9.47
C ASP A 675 14.81 -71.28 -10.96
N GLY A 676 14.07 -70.55 -11.81
CA GLY A 676 14.40 -70.34 -13.23
C GLY A 676 15.17 -69.04 -13.52
N PRO A 677 15.90 -68.93 -14.65
CA PRO A 677 16.45 -67.66 -15.11
C PRO A 677 15.31 -66.65 -15.37
N LEU A 678 15.49 -65.42 -14.89
CA LEU A 678 14.49 -64.35 -14.97
C LEU A 678 14.13 -64.03 -16.42
N THR A 679 12.89 -64.33 -16.82
CA THR A 679 12.34 -63.93 -18.13
C THR A 679 11.75 -62.52 -18.07
N ALA A 680 11.66 -61.84 -19.22
CA ALA A 680 11.04 -60.51 -19.29
C ALA A 680 9.57 -60.52 -18.83
N GLU A 681 8.83 -61.59 -19.12
CA GLU A 681 7.44 -61.77 -18.65
C GLU A 681 7.38 -61.90 -17.13
N GLN A 682 8.28 -62.68 -16.52
CA GLN A 682 8.36 -62.81 -15.06
C GLN A 682 8.79 -61.50 -14.38
N ALA A 683 9.69 -60.73 -14.99
CA ALA A 683 10.08 -59.40 -14.50
C ALA A 683 8.89 -58.44 -14.52
N ALA A 684 8.15 -58.38 -15.63
CA ALA A 684 6.94 -57.56 -15.75
C ALA A 684 5.85 -57.99 -14.75
N GLN A 685 5.64 -59.30 -14.57
CA GLN A 685 4.68 -59.82 -13.59
C GLN A 685 5.10 -59.48 -12.16
N ARG A 686 6.39 -59.56 -11.84
CA ARG A 686 6.94 -59.17 -10.54
C ARG A 686 6.70 -57.69 -10.28
N ASP A 687 6.97 -56.81 -11.24
CA ASP A 687 6.76 -55.37 -11.11
C ASP A 687 5.27 -55.02 -10.96
N GLN A 688 4.38 -55.69 -11.70
CA GLN A 688 2.93 -55.52 -11.53
C GLN A 688 2.48 -55.90 -10.11
N LEU A 689 2.95 -57.04 -9.58
CA LEU A 689 2.61 -57.46 -8.22
C LEU A 689 3.21 -56.52 -7.16
N ARG A 690 4.41 -55.97 -7.40
CA ARG A 690 5.01 -54.95 -6.51
C ARG A 690 4.16 -53.68 -6.42
N GLN A 691 3.49 -53.33 -7.50
CA GLN A 691 2.64 -52.13 -7.62
C GLN A 691 1.18 -52.37 -7.20
N ALA A 692 0.78 -53.62 -6.93
CA ALA A 692 -0.59 -53.96 -6.52
C ALA A 692 -0.95 -53.47 -5.10
N GLY A 693 0.05 -53.13 -4.29
CA GLY A 693 -0.12 -52.45 -3.01
C GLY A 693 0.97 -51.40 -2.78
N ARG A 694 0.72 -50.48 -1.86
CA ARG A 694 1.72 -49.48 -1.41
C ARG A 694 1.72 -49.36 0.12
N LEU A 695 2.86 -48.99 0.69
CA LEU A 695 2.93 -48.53 2.07
C LEU A 695 3.38 -47.07 2.17
N GLU A 696 2.89 -46.39 3.20
CA GLU A 696 3.34 -45.08 3.66
C GLU A 696 3.98 -45.24 5.03
N ILE A 697 5.17 -44.68 5.20
CA ILE A 697 5.97 -44.69 6.42
C ILE A 697 6.11 -43.24 6.88
N SER A 698 5.54 -42.94 8.04
CA SER A 698 5.55 -41.60 8.64
C SER A 698 6.13 -41.64 10.05
N LEU A 699 6.70 -40.51 10.47
CA LEU A 699 7.25 -40.33 11.81
C LEU A 699 6.31 -39.45 12.64
N TRP A 700 6.00 -39.92 13.85
CA TRP A 700 5.10 -39.25 14.79
C TRP A 700 5.84 -38.94 16.08
N ARG A 701 5.72 -37.71 16.55
CA ARG A 701 6.35 -37.20 17.77
C ARG A 701 5.39 -37.23 18.93
N ARG A 702 5.87 -37.57 20.12
CA ARG A 702 5.12 -37.37 21.36
C ARG A 702 5.19 -35.92 21.81
N CYS A 703 4.05 -35.26 21.97
CA CYS A 703 3.97 -33.90 22.50
C CYS A 703 3.87 -33.91 24.02
N THR A 704 4.68 -33.08 24.69
CA THR A 704 4.63 -32.92 26.14
C THR A 704 3.33 -32.20 26.56
N ALA A 705 2.94 -32.36 27.82
CA ALA A 705 1.76 -31.64 28.36
C ALA A 705 1.94 -30.10 28.27
N GLU A 706 3.15 -29.60 28.50
CA GLU A 706 3.48 -28.17 28.41
C GLU A 706 3.33 -27.62 26.99
N GLU A 707 3.81 -28.35 25.98
CA GLU A 707 3.65 -27.96 24.58
C GLU A 707 2.18 -27.89 24.17
N ARG A 708 1.40 -28.91 24.55
CA ARG A 708 -0.05 -28.93 24.29
C ARG A 708 -0.75 -27.74 24.94
N GLN A 709 -0.39 -27.42 26.19
CA GLN A 709 -0.95 -26.26 26.90
C GLN A 709 -0.57 -24.93 26.23
N LYS A 710 0.69 -24.77 25.77
CA LYS A 710 1.15 -23.59 25.02
C LYS A 710 0.40 -23.43 23.70
N VAL A 711 0.21 -24.51 22.93
CA VAL A 711 -0.55 -24.48 21.68
C VAL A 711 -2.01 -24.11 21.93
N ARG A 712 -2.64 -24.71 22.94
CA ARG A 712 -4.03 -24.40 23.33
C ARG A 712 -4.19 -22.94 23.73
N ALA A 713 -3.29 -22.41 24.55
CA ALA A 713 -3.31 -21.01 24.97
C ALA A 713 -3.16 -20.04 23.78
N ARG A 714 -2.28 -20.36 22.82
CA ARG A 714 -2.10 -19.55 21.59
C ARG A 714 -3.36 -19.54 20.73
N MET A 715 -3.98 -20.71 20.51
CA MET A 715 -5.21 -20.82 19.72
C MET A 715 -6.41 -20.12 20.39
N GLN A 716 -6.51 -20.22 21.72
CA GLN A 716 -7.55 -19.51 22.48
C GLN A 716 -7.37 -17.99 22.43
N LYS A 717 -6.13 -17.50 22.59
CA LYS A 717 -5.85 -16.07 22.45
C LYS A 717 -6.22 -15.55 21.05
N GLU A 718 -5.81 -16.26 20.01
CA GLU A 718 -6.16 -15.90 18.63
C GLU A 718 -7.67 -15.87 18.40
N ALA A 719 -8.41 -16.86 18.93
CA ALA A 719 -9.86 -16.89 18.83
C ALA A 719 -10.53 -15.70 19.53
N ILE A 720 -10.03 -15.30 20.70
CA ILE A 720 -10.53 -14.12 21.43
C ILE A 720 -10.25 -12.83 20.63
N ASP A 721 -9.04 -12.69 20.10
CA ASP A 721 -8.63 -11.52 19.32
C ASP A 721 -9.47 -11.39 18.02
N VAL A 722 -9.72 -12.51 17.33
CA VAL A 722 -10.58 -12.55 16.14
C VAL A 722 -12.03 -12.23 16.51
N GLN A 723 -12.54 -12.77 17.62
CA GLN A 723 -13.90 -12.48 18.08
C GLN A 723 -14.08 -10.99 18.42
N ALA A 724 -13.07 -10.36 19.04
CA ALA A 724 -13.07 -8.93 19.31
C ALA A 724 -13.14 -8.11 18.01
N LEU A 725 -12.31 -8.45 17.02
CA LEU A 725 -12.33 -7.81 15.70
C LEU A 725 -13.69 -7.94 15.00
N VAL A 726 -14.29 -9.14 15.02
CA VAL A 726 -15.61 -9.38 14.44
C VAL A 726 -16.69 -8.57 15.16
N SER A 727 -16.60 -8.42 16.48
CA SER A 727 -17.54 -7.63 17.26
C SER A 727 -17.43 -6.12 17.02
N GLU A 728 -16.23 -5.62 16.74
CA GLU A 728 -15.99 -4.20 16.44
C GLU A 728 -16.37 -3.83 14.99
N THR A 729 -16.17 -4.76 14.04
CA THR A 729 -16.35 -4.50 12.60
C THR A 729 -17.41 -5.44 11.99
N PRO A 730 -18.67 -5.00 11.81
CA PRO A 730 -19.77 -5.83 11.32
C PRO A 730 -19.53 -6.54 9.98
N ALA A 731 -18.81 -5.90 9.05
CA ALA A 731 -18.48 -6.49 7.76
C ALA A 731 -17.69 -7.82 7.90
N LEU A 732 -16.90 -7.99 8.97
CA LEU A 732 -16.17 -9.24 9.21
C LEU A 732 -17.09 -10.38 9.65
N GLN A 733 -18.24 -10.08 10.25
CA GLN A 733 -19.25 -11.08 10.59
C GLN A 733 -19.86 -11.67 9.30
N GLU A 734 -20.15 -10.82 8.32
CA GLU A 734 -20.61 -11.25 6.99
C GLU A 734 -19.55 -12.10 6.27
N VAL A 735 -18.27 -11.68 6.34
CA VAL A 735 -17.15 -12.46 5.80
C VAL A 735 -17.05 -13.85 6.45
N SER A 736 -17.20 -13.94 7.78
CA SER A 736 -17.18 -15.22 8.50
C SER A 736 -18.34 -16.14 8.09
N ALA A 737 -19.54 -15.58 7.95
CA ALA A 737 -20.72 -16.31 7.49
C ALA A 737 -20.56 -16.79 6.04
N TYR A 738 -20.04 -15.93 5.17
CA TYR A 738 -19.72 -16.26 3.78
C TYR A 738 -18.69 -17.40 3.70
N ALA A 739 -17.58 -17.30 4.42
CA ALA A 739 -16.54 -18.32 4.41
C ALA A 739 -17.08 -19.68 4.87
N SER A 740 -17.88 -19.68 5.96
CA SER A 740 -18.53 -20.89 6.47
C SER A 740 -19.50 -21.49 5.44
N HIS A 741 -20.29 -20.66 4.77
CA HIS A 741 -21.21 -21.09 3.72
C HIS A 741 -20.46 -21.67 2.50
N LEU A 742 -19.40 -21.00 2.05
CA LEU A 742 -18.59 -21.46 0.92
C LEU A 742 -17.90 -22.78 1.23
N TYR A 743 -17.29 -22.94 2.41
CA TYR A 743 -16.71 -24.20 2.83
C TYR A 743 -17.74 -25.32 2.91
N ARG A 744 -18.96 -25.06 3.41
CA ARG A 744 -20.06 -26.04 3.40
C ARG A 744 -20.42 -26.45 1.97
N LYS A 745 -20.47 -25.51 1.03
CA LYS A 745 -20.76 -25.78 -0.39
C LYS A 745 -19.66 -26.60 -1.06
N LEU A 746 -18.39 -26.25 -0.84
CA LEU A 746 -17.23 -26.93 -1.42
C LEU A 746 -17.06 -28.35 -0.85
N THR A 747 -17.20 -28.51 0.46
CA THR A 747 -17.01 -29.82 1.14
C THR A 747 -18.24 -30.72 1.05
N ARG A 748 -19.42 -30.15 0.75
CA ARG A 748 -20.72 -30.85 0.78
C ARG A 748 -21.02 -31.53 2.12
N GLU A 749 -20.48 -31.02 3.22
CA GLU A 749 -20.96 -31.43 4.55
C GLU A 749 -22.43 -31.01 4.69
N GLN A 750 -23.34 -31.99 4.62
CA GLN A 750 -24.72 -31.78 5.11
C GLN A 750 -24.64 -31.70 6.63
N GLU A 751 -25.15 -30.59 7.19
CA GLU A 751 -25.48 -30.54 8.62
C GLU A 751 -26.55 -31.60 8.87
N GLN A 752 -26.13 -32.80 9.25
CA GLN A 752 -27.07 -33.78 9.78
C GLN A 752 -27.66 -33.18 11.07
N GLU A 753 -28.88 -32.67 10.97
CA GLU A 753 -29.77 -32.34 12.11
C GLU A 753 -30.15 -33.58 12.96
N GLN A 754 -29.48 -34.73 12.77
CA GLN A 754 -29.70 -35.92 13.59
C GLN A 754 -28.87 -35.82 14.89
N SER A 755 -29.49 -35.21 15.90
CA SER A 755 -29.55 -35.72 17.28
C SER A 755 -28.37 -36.57 17.76
N HIS A 756 -27.16 -36.01 17.73
CA HIS A 756 -26.04 -36.50 18.54
C HIS A 756 -25.83 -35.50 19.67
N SER A 757 -25.90 -36.02 20.90
CA SER A 757 -25.83 -35.30 22.18
C SER A 757 -24.88 -34.09 22.17
N ASP A 758 -25.26 -33.04 22.91
CA ASP A 758 -24.50 -31.81 23.23
C ASP A 758 -23.04 -32.00 23.71
N ALA A 759 -22.56 -33.24 23.85
CA ALA A 759 -21.16 -33.55 24.12
C ALA A 759 -20.23 -33.37 22.91
N ALA A 760 -20.74 -33.32 21.66
CA ALA A 760 -19.92 -33.20 20.44
C ALA A 760 -19.77 -31.76 19.91
N SER A 761 -20.50 -30.79 20.47
CA SER A 761 -20.50 -29.39 20.01
C SER A 761 -19.39 -28.53 20.63
N THR A 762 -18.64 -29.06 21.61
CA THR A 762 -17.40 -28.42 22.07
C THR A 762 -16.20 -29.03 21.34
N PRO A 763 -15.43 -28.24 20.56
CA PRO A 763 -14.19 -28.69 19.90
C PRO A 763 -13.13 -29.23 20.87
N GLN A 764 -13.36 -29.14 22.17
CA GLN A 764 -12.40 -29.45 23.22
C GLN A 764 -12.30 -30.94 23.59
N ALA A 765 -13.34 -31.75 23.36
CA ALA A 765 -13.37 -33.13 23.86
C ALA A 765 -12.52 -34.11 23.03
N TRP A 766 -12.24 -33.79 21.76
CA TRP A 766 -11.47 -34.68 20.87
C TRP A 766 -9.96 -34.49 20.95
N ASP A 767 -9.48 -33.31 21.34
CA ASP A 767 -8.06 -32.96 21.31
C ASP A 767 -7.21 -33.70 22.36
N GLU A 768 -7.80 -34.22 23.45
CA GLU A 768 -7.00 -34.75 24.57
C GLU A 768 -6.37 -36.12 24.29
N ALA A 769 -7.06 -37.00 23.56
CA ALA A 769 -6.57 -38.34 23.24
C ALA A 769 -5.80 -38.40 21.91
N SER A 770 -6.18 -37.59 20.91
CA SER A 770 -5.47 -37.55 19.61
C SER A 770 -4.25 -36.63 19.60
N GLY A 771 -4.09 -35.75 20.60
CA GLY A 771 -3.00 -34.78 20.67
C GLY A 771 -1.69 -35.31 21.27
N GLU A 772 -1.65 -36.54 21.82
CA GLU A 772 -0.42 -37.08 22.40
C GLU A 772 0.66 -37.31 21.35
N TRP A 773 0.27 -37.81 20.17
CA TRP A 773 1.18 -38.07 19.05
C TRP A 773 0.84 -37.14 17.89
N VAL A 774 1.79 -36.30 17.48
CA VAL A 774 1.64 -35.34 16.39
C VAL A 774 2.52 -35.77 15.22
N PHE A 775 1.99 -35.69 14.00
CA PHE A 775 2.75 -35.95 12.78
C PHE A 775 3.96 -35.00 12.70
N ALA A 776 5.14 -35.55 12.42
CA ALA A 776 6.37 -34.78 12.27
C ALA A 776 6.83 -34.71 10.81
N VAL A 777 7.07 -35.87 10.19
CA VAL A 777 7.57 -35.94 8.81
C VAL A 777 7.12 -37.22 8.11
N MET A 778 6.90 -37.14 6.79
CA MET A 778 6.70 -38.31 5.94
C MET A 778 8.08 -38.83 5.54
N LEU A 779 8.37 -40.11 5.80
CA LEU A 779 9.66 -40.71 5.45
C LEU A 779 9.63 -41.32 4.05
N ASP A 780 8.57 -42.05 3.74
CA ASP A 780 8.31 -42.60 2.41
C ASP A 780 6.79 -42.73 2.24
N ASP A 781 6.26 -42.32 1.11
CA ASP A 781 4.82 -42.34 0.81
C ASP A 781 4.47 -43.29 -0.35
N ASN A 782 5.45 -44.05 -0.87
CA ASN A 782 5.25 -44.94 -2.01
C ASN A 782 6.15 -46.17 -1.96
N VAL A 783 6.18 -46.86 -0.81
CA VAL A 783 6.93 -48.12 -0.65
C VAL A 783 6.20 -49.24 -1.41
N PRO A 784 6.80 -49.86 -2.44
CA PRO A 784 6.19 -50.98 -3.14
C PRO A 784 6.24 -52.25 -2.27
N LEU A 785 5.40 -53.24 -2.60
CA LEU A 785 5.43 -54.54 -1.92
C LEU A 785 6.81 -55.21 -2.06
N SER A 786 7.41 -55.61 -0.93
CA SER A 786 8.70 -56.31 -0.90
C SER A 786 8.59 -57.68 -0.24
N GLU A 787 9.32 -58.66 -0.77
CA GLU A 787 9.30 -60.05 -0.28
C GLU A 787 9.85 -60.16 1.14
N THR A 788 10.84 -59.32 1.45
CA THR A 788 11.53 -59.21 2.73
C THR A 788 10.71 -58.41 3.75
N GLN A 789 9.67 -57.69 3.31
CA GLN A 789 8.86 -56.76 4.10
C GLN A 789 9.71 -55.80 4.96
N SER A 790 10.82 -55.34 4.38
CA SER A 790 11.73 -54.37 4.98
C SER A 790 12.06 -53.28 3.96
N THR A 791 12.28 -52.06 4.45
CA THR A 791 12.76 -50.94 3.64
C THR A 791 13.66 -50.02 4.46
N GLU A 792 14.69 -49.46 3.84
CA GLU A 792 15.51 -48.43 4.45
C GLU A 792 14.89 -47.05 4.26
N VAL A 793 14.88 -46.26 5.34
CA VAL A 793 14.37 -44.88 5.36
C VAL A 793 15.41 -43.94 5.94
N PHE A 794 15.47 -42.72 5.41
CA PHE A 794 16.37 -41.66 5.84
C PHE A 794 15.60 -40.61 6.62
N LEU A 795 16.08 -40.28 7.82
CA LEU A 795 15.50 -39.24 8.66
C LEU A 795 16.19 -37.89 8.38
N PRO A 796 15.50 -36.92 7.74
CA PRO A 796 16.09 -35.61 7.47
C PRO A 796 16.23 -34.76 8.75
N TYR A 797 17.01 -33.67 8.69
CA TYR A 797 17.11 -32.68 9.79
C TYR A 797 15.93 -31.71 9.84
N VAL A 798 15.32 -31.46 8.67
CA VAL A 798 14.21 -30.53 8.49
C VAL A 798 13.01 -31.27 7.91
N ASP A 799 11.81 -30.80 8.24
CA ASP A 799 10.59 -31.23 7.59
C ASP A 799 10.48 -30.66 6.16
N ALA A 800 9.42 -31.03 5.44
CA ALA A 800 9.17 -30.55 4.08
C ALA A 800 8.90 -29.03 4.00
N ALA A 801 8.61 -28.38 5.11
CA ALA A 801 8.42 -26.93 5.22
C ALA A 801 9.71 -26.21 5.69
N GLY A 802 10.85 -26.89 5.73
CA GLY A 802 12.13 -26.33 6.15
C GLY A 802 12.31 -26.13 7.66
N ARG A 803 11.34 -26.55 8.48
CA ARG A 803 11.41 -26.41 9.94
C ARG A 803 12.26 -27.54 10.52
N ARG A 804 13.14 -27.21 11.46
CA ARG A 804 13.99 -28.21 12.14
C ARG A 804 13.14 -29.17 12.97
N LEU A 805 13.47 -30.46 12.88
CA LEU A 805 12.82 -31.48 13.70
C LEU A 805 13.31 -31.38 15.15
N PRO A 806 12.40 -31.26 16.14
CA PRO A 806 12.78 -31.12 17.55
C PRO A 806 13.23 -32.46 18.14
N ASN A 807 14.10 -32.41 19.15
CA ASN A 807 14.45 -33.60 19.94
C ASN A 807 13.22 -34.11 20.71
N GLY A 808 13.14 -35.43 20.96
CA GLY A 808 12.07 -36.01 21.76
C GLY A 808 11.79 -37.49 21.47
N GLU A 809 10.67 -37.99 22.00
CA GLU A 809 10.18 -39.35 21.73
C GLU A 809 9.38 -39.38 20.42
N TYR A 810 9.70 -40.36 19.57
CA TYR A 810 9.06 -40.59 18.28
C TYR A 810 8.66 -42.06 18.12
N ARG A 811 7.76 -42.31 17.18
CA ARG A 811 7.41 -43.65 16.69
C ARG A 811 7.20 -43.62 15.18
N VAL A 812 7.48 -44.73 14.52
CA VAL A 812 7.15 -44.94 13.11
C VAL A 812 5.73 -45.45 13.01
N VAL A 813 4.95 -44.90 12.08
CA VAL A 813 3.62 -45.38 11.71
C VAL A 813 3.66 -45.82 10.26
N VAL A 814 3.32 -47.09 10.03
CA VAL A 814 3.22 -47.71 8.71
C VAL A 814 1.74 -47.83 8.34
N ARG A 815 1.35 -47.29 7.20
CA ARG A 815 0.02 -47.43 6.62
C ARG A 815 0.10 -48.24 5.33
N ALA A 816 -0.75 -49.23 5.16
CA ALA A 816 -0.78 -50.09 3.98
C ALA A 816 -2.07 -49.91 3.19
N VAL A 817 -1.93 -49.80 1.87
CA VAL A 817 -3.02 -49.72 0.89
C VAL A 817 -2.93 -50.91 -0.05
N ASP A 818 -3.99 -51.71 -0.07
CA ASP A 818 -4.20 -52.71 -1.12
C ASP A 818 -5.05 -52.06 -2.23
N ARG A 819 -4.49 -51.92 -3.43
CA ARG A 819 -5.19 -51.22 -4.53
C ARG A 819 -6.36 -52.01 -5.09
N GLU A 820 -6.43 -53.31 -4.82
CA GLU A 820 -7.58 -54.12 -5.20
C GLU A 820 -8.80 -53.80 -4.33
N LEU A 821 -8.57 -53.59 -3.02
CA LEU A 821 -9.63 -53.23 -2.05
C LEU A 821 -9.90 -51.72 -1.98
N ASN A 822 -8.92 -50.90 -2.30
CA ASN A 822 -8.99 -49.43 -2.24
C ASN A 822 -8.38 -48.81 -3.52
N PRO A 823 -9.07 -48.92 -4.67
CA PRO A 823 -8.55 -48.42 -5.95
C PRO A 823 -8.42 -46.89 -6.00
N THR A 824 -9.21 -46.17 -5.20
CA THR A 824 -9.16 -44.70 -5.09
C THR A 824 -8.12 -44.19 -4.07
N GLU A 825 -7.46 -45.10 -3.35
CA GLU A 825 -6.50 -44.80 -2.28
C GLU A 825 -7.09 -43.86 -1.20
N HIS A 826 -8.35 -44.07 -0.80
CA HIS A 826 -9.02 -43.26 0.22
C HIS A 826 -8.41 -43.47 1.62
N PRO A 827 -8.18 -42.41 2.43
CA PRO A 827 -7.44 -42.50 3.70
C PRO A 827 -8.12 -43.34 4.78
N THR A 828 -9.44 -43.56 4.68
CA THR A 828 -10.18 -44.38 5.66
C THR A 828 -10.14 -45.89 5.37
N LEU A 829 -9.63 -46.30 4.20
CA LEU A 829 -9.48 -47.70 3.79
C LEU A 829 -7.99 -48.09 3.78
N MET A 830 -7.34 -47.87 4.92
CA MET A 830 -5.93 -48.19 5.12
C MET A 830 -5.78 -48.99 6.42
N SER A 831 -4.95 -50.04 6.39
CA SER A 831 -4.48 -50.68 7.62
C SER A 831 -3.30 -49.88 8.15
N ASP A 832 -3.25 -49.59 9.46
CA ASP A 832 -2.09 -48.96 10.07
C ASP A 832 -1.55 -49.74 11.26
N ALA A 833 -0.27 -49.52 11.57
CA ALA A 833 0.41 -50.04 12.74
C ALA A 833 1.56 -49.11 13.13
N ALA A 834 1.87 -49.06 14.42
CA ALA A 834 2.94 -48.23 14.96
C ALA A 834 4.06 -49.07 15.57
N SER A 835 5.29 -48.57 15.49
CA SER A 835 6.45 -49.15 16.19
C SER A 835 6.42 -48.85 17.69
N SER A 836 7.30 -49.52 18.45
CA SER A 836 7.67 -49.05 19.78
C SER A 836 8.30 -47.64 19.73
N PRO A 837 8.13 -46.82 20.77
CA PRO A 837 8.72 -45.49 20.81
C PRO A 837 10.25 -45.53 20.97
N PHE A 838 10.93 -44.55 20.39
CA PHE A 838 12.39 -44.34 20.45
C PHE A 838 12.70 -42.84 20.50
N SER A 839 13.91 -42.45 20.90
CA SER A 839 14.30 -41.04 20.98
C SER A 839 14.94 -40.57 19.68
N VAL A 840 14.57 -39.38 19.19
CA VAL A 840 15.26 -38.70 18.08
C VAL A 840 16.04 -37.51 18.62
N VAL A 841 17.29 -37.38 18.17
CA VAL A 841 18.22 -36.35 18.63
C VAL A 841 19.08 -35.85 17.46
N ASP A 842 19.35 -34.54 17.38
CA ASP A 842 20.45 -34.02 16.57
C ASP A 842 21.80 -34.40 17.22
N ALA A 843 22.49 -35.40 16.66
CA ALA A 843 23.76 -35.88 17.18
C ALA A 843 24.96 -35.01 16.75
N LEU A 844 24.82 -34.11 15.77
CA LEU A 844 25.95 -33.36 15.21
C LEU A 844 26.72 -32.54 16.27
N PRO A 845 26.08 -31.77 17.16
CA PRO A 845 26.81 -30.99 18.18
C PRO A 845 27.60 -31.89 19.14
N GLN A 846 27.04 -33.04 19.52
CA GLN A 846 27.69 -33.99 20.43
C GLN A 846 28.86 -34.70 19.75
N LEU A 847 28.69 -35.13 18.50
CA LEU A 847 29.74 -35.77 17.71
C LEU A 847 30.88 -34.81 17.38
N TYR A 848 30.57 -33.55 17.07
CA TYR A 848 31.59 -32.52 16.86
C TYR A 848 32.42 -32.27 18.13
N ALA A 849 31.78 -32.17 19.29
CA ALA A 849 32.48 -32.02 20.57
C ALA A 849 33.36 -33.24 20.91
N GLN A 850 32.88 -34.46 20.60
CA GLN A 850 33.66 -35.69 20.77
C GLN A 850 34.90 -35.74 19.87
N TYR A 851 34.74 -35.36 18.60
CA TYR A 851 35.85 -35.36 17.64
C TYR A 851 36.92 -34.31 17.98
N THR A 852 36.49 -33.10 18.37
CA THR A 852 37.39 -31.99 18.72
C THR A 852 37.91 -32.03 20.17
N GLN A 853 37.44 -32.99 20.98
CA GLN A 853 37.74 -33.11 22.41
C GLN A 853 37.39 -31.86 23.24
N HIS A 854 36.43 -31.05 22.78
CA HIS A 854 35.95 -29.89 23.55
C HIS A 854 35.11 -30.36 24.74
N GLN A 855 35.60 -30.14 25.96
CA GLN A 855 34.83 -30.37 27.19
C GLN A 855 33.70 -29.34 27.31
N GLN A 856 32.46 -29.81 27.42
CA GLN A 856 31.28 -28.96 27.64
C GLN A 856 31.36 -28.27 29.02
N PRO A 857 31.28 -26.93 29.11
CA PRO A 857 30.93 -26.26 30.35
C PRO A 857 29.42 -26.43 30.57
N ALA A 858 29.02 -27.09 31.66
CA ALA A 858 27.62 -27.24 32.02
C ALA A 858 26.99 -25.88 32.37
N ASP A 859 25.86 -25.55 31.74
CA ASP A 859 25.11 -24.33 32.05
C ASP A 859 24.45 -24.46 33.44
N LYS A 860 24.80 -23.55 34.35
CA LYS A 860 24.42 -23.66 35.78
C LYS A 860 22.93 -23.37 36.04
N ALA A 861 22.18 -22.84 35.07
CA ALA A 861 20.82 -22.36 35.27
C ALA A 861 19.73 -23.42 35.01
N THR A 862 19.96 -24.39 34.13
CA THR A 862 18.92 -25.33 33.66
C THR A 862 19.28 -26.80 33.82
N GLY A 863 20.54 -27.13 34.12
CA GLY A 863 20.99 -28.53 34.24
C GLY A 863 20.93 -29.32 32.93
N ALA A 864 20.60 -28.67 31.80
CA ALA A 864 20.67 -29.26 30.47
C ALA A 864 22.05 -28.98 29.87
N PRO A 865 22.67 -29.93 29.15
CA PRO A 865 23.92 -29.68 28.45
C PRO A 865 23.70 -28.58 27.41
N THR A 866 24.43 -27.47 27.52
CA THR A 866 24.50 -26.42 26.50
C THR A 866 25.00 -27.07 25.20
N GLU A 867 24.21 -27.04 24.13
CA GLU A 867 24.64 -27.55 22.82
C GLU A 867 25.96 -26.89 22.43
N ALA A 868 26.96 -27.68 22.02
CA ALA A 868 28.24 -27.14 21.60
C ALA A 868 28.00 -26.22 20.38
N PRO A 869 28.49 -24.96 20.40
CA PRO A 869 28.35 -24.09 19.23
C PRO A 869 29.11 -24.73 18.07
N LEU A 870 28.41 -24.98 16.95
CA LEU A 870 28.98 -25.46 15.69
C LEU A 870 29.62 -24.28 14.95
N GLU A 871 30.58 -23.64 15.60
CA GLU A 871 31.25 -22.43 15.15
C GLU A 871 32.77 -22.63 15.19
N GLY A 872 33.47 -22.13 14.15
CA GLY A 872 34.92 -22.25 14.00
C GLY A 872 35.36 -22.88 12.68
N ASP A 873 36.67 -22.93 12.50
CA ASP A 873 37.34 -23.47 11.31
C ASP A 873 38.03 -24.79 11.64
N MET A 874 37.86 -25.79 10.78
CA MET A 874 38.50 -27.10 10.87
C MET A 874 39.54 -27.22 9.76
N ALA A 875 40.75 -27.71 10.05
CA ALA A 875 41.76 -27.88 9.00
C ALA A 875 41.26 -28.85 7.92
N GLY A 876 41.44 -28.53 6.64
CA GLY A 876 40.88 -29.32 5.53
C GLY A 876 41.35 -30.77 5.49
N LYS A 877 42.54 -31.06 6.04
CA LYS A 877 43.04 -32.44 6.23
C LYS A 877 42.18 -33.29 7.19
N ASP A 878 41.44 -32.64 8.10
CA ASP A 878 40.62 -33.27 9.12
C ASP A 878 39.17 -33.49 8.63
N LEU A 879 38.76 -32.91 7.49
CA LEU A 879 37.41 -33.08 6.93
C LEU A 879 37.08 -34.53 6.59
N MET A 880 37.97 -35.23 5.88
CA MET A 880 37.76 -36.64 5.48
C MET A 880 37.71 -37.56 6.72
N PRO A 881 38.65 -37.50 7.68
CA PRO A 881 38.53 -38.24 8.94
C PRO A 881 37.27 -37.90 9.74
N PHE A 882 36.85 -36.63 9.77
CA PHE A 882 35.62 -36.22 10.43
C PHE A 882 34.38 -36.84 9.75
N CYS A 883 34.29 -36.79 8.41
CA CYS A 883 33.21 -37.43 7.67
C CYS A 883 33.18 -38.96 7.88
N ALA A 884 34.35 -39.61 7.95
CA ALA A 884 34.45 -41.02 8.30
C ALA A 884 33.94 -41.29 9.73
N PHE A 885 34.34 -40.48 10.72
CA PHE A 885 33.86 -40.57 12.11
C PHE A 885 32.33 -40.41 12.20
N LEU A 886 31.76 -39.46 11.48
CA LEU A 886 30.30 -39.26 11.45
C LEU A 886 29.57 -40.46 10.81
N ARG A 887 30.15 -41.08 9.75
CA ARG A 887 29.60 -42.32 9.16
C ARG A 887 29.67 -43.50 10.12
N GLU A 888 30.77 -43.63 10.86
CA GLU A 888 30.92 -44.66 11.91
C GLU A 888 29.90 -44.47 13.05
N ALA A 889 29.53 -43.23 13.36
CA ALA A 889 28.44 -42.91 14.28
C ALA A 889 27.02 -43.15 13.72
N GLY A 890 26.91 -43.58 12.45
CA GLY A 890 25.65 -43.93 11.78
C GLY A 890 25.02 -42.80 10.97
N LEU A 891 25.63 -41.61 10.88
CA LEU A 891 25.15 -40.53 10.03
C LEU A 891 25.42 -40.83 8.56
N HIS A 892 24.51 -40.41 7.70
CA HIS A 892 24.66 -40.54 6.26
C HIS A 892 25.31 -39.27 5.68
N ILE A 893 26.52 -39.43 5.15
CA ILE A 893 27.24 -38.37 4.42
C ILE A 893 27.52 -38.87 3.01
N SER A 894 26.83 -38.28 2.03
CA SER A 894 27.06 -38.61 0.63
C SER A 894 28.45 -38.12 0.19
N LEU A 895 29.02 -38.81 -0.79
CA LEU A 895 30.30 -38.41 -1.39
C LEU A 895 30.21 -37.00 -2.00
N SER A 896 29.05 -36.65 -2.57
CA SER A 896 28.77 -35.33 -3.13
C SER A 896 28.82 -34.23 -2.07
N ALA A 897 28.26 -34.46 -0.89
CA ALA A 897 28.32 -33.51 0.22
C ALA A 897 29.77 -33.32 0.69
N GLU A 898 30.49 -34.42 0.92
CA GLU A 898 31.90 -34.38 1.34
C GLU A 898 32.77 -33.63 0.34
N PHE A 899 32.54 -33.86 -0.96
CA PHE A 899 33.22 -33.16 -2.03
C PHE A 899 32.90 -31.65 -2.05
N ALA A 900 31.62 -31.27 -1.94
CA ALA A 900 31.21 -29.87 -1.94
C ALA A 900 31.78 -29.10 -0.73
N MET A 901 31.72 -29.69 0.46
CA MET A 901 32.36 -29.14 1.68
C MET A 901 33.89 -29.03 1.52
N GLY A 902 34.51 -29.98 0.82
CA GLY A 902 35.94 -29.94 0.50
C GLY A 902 36.33 -28.87 -0.51
N GLN A 903 35.37 -28.26 -1.23
CA GLN A 903 35.62 -27.13 -2.12
C GLN A 903 35.51 -25.77 -1.41
N SER A 904 34.86 -25.68 -0.25
CA SER A 904 34.70 -24.43 0.50
C SER A 904 35.82 -24.20 1.52
N LEU A 905 37.05 -24.11 1.00
CA LEU A 905 38.25 -23.86 1.80
C LEU A 905 38.58 -22.37 1.88
N ASP A 906 38.97 -21.91 3.06
CA ASP A 906 39.59 -20.59 3.24
C ASP A 906 41.00 -20.54 2.62
N LYS A 907 41.65 -19.37 2.69
CA LYS A 907 43.02 -19.18 2.15
C LYS A 907 44.07 -20.02 2.87
N GLN A 908 43.77 -20.49 4.07
CA GLN A 908 44.63 -21.29 4.93
C GLN A 908 44.37 -22.80 4.74
N GLY A 909 43.38 -23.18 3.93
CA GLY A 909 42.98 -24.56 3.72
C GLY A 909 42.13 -25.13 4.86
N ASN A 910 41.41 -24.29 5.61
CA ASN A 910 40.41 -24.70 6.59
C ASN A 910 39.00 -24.66 6.00
N VAL A 911 38.12 -25.51 6.52
CA VAL A 911 36.71 -25.61 6.19
C VAL A 911 35.91 -24.99 7.34
N SER A 912 34.91 -24.17 7.01
CA SER A 912 33.98 -23.65 8.02
C SER A 912 33.06 -24.74 8.55
N VAL A 913 33.04 -24.95 9.86
CA VAL A 913 32.15 -25.96 10.50
C VAL A 913 30.68 -25.57 10.36
N ALA A 914 30.38 -24.27 10.27
CA ALA A 914 29.03 -23.77 10.04
C ALA A 914 28.52 -24.15 8.64
N GLU A 915 29.37 -24.04 7.60
CA GLU A 915 29.04 -24.48 6.25
C GLU A 915 28.87 -26.00 6.18
N VAL A 916 29.73 -26.77 6.87
CA VAL A 916 29.59 -28.23 7.00
C VAL A 916 28.24 -28.58 7.61
N ALA A 917 27.87 -27.93 8.72
CA ALA A 917 26.59 -28.15 9.37
C ALA A 917 25.42 -27.74 8.46
N ALA A 918 25.54 -26.66 7.68
CA ALA A 918 24.51 -26.22 6.74
C ALA A 918 24.33 -27.21 5.58
N ALA A 919 25.42 -27.71 4.99
CA ALA A 919 25.39 -28.72 3.93
C ALA A 919 24.76 -30.03 4.42
N LEU A 920 25.10 -30.47 5.63
CA LEU A 920 24.53 -31.68 6.24
C LEU A 920 23.06 -31.52 6.65
N ARG A 921 22.64 -30.33 7.11
CA ARG A 921 21.25 -30.06 7.52
C ARG A 921 20.34 -29.67 6.36
N GLY A 922 20.91 -29.33 5.21
CA GLY A 922 20.17 -28.97 3.99
C GLY A 922 19.52 -30.16 3.28
N THR A 923 18.74 -29.84 2.24
CA THR A 923 18.02 -30.82 1.41
C THR A 923 18.70 -31.08 0.06
N GLU A 924 19.91 -30.56 -0.17
CA GLU A 924 20.60 -30.66 -1.46
C GLU A 924 21.16 -32.06 -1.71
N TYR A 925 21.87 -32.64 -0.74
CA TYR A 925 22.63 -33.88 -0.93
C TYR A 925 21.92 -35.15 -0.47
N HIS A 926 20.95 -35.01 0.42
CA HIS A 926 20.11 -36.10 0.92
C HIS A 926 18.73 -35.55 1.22
N ARG A 927 17.72 -36.33 0.83
CA ARG A 927 16.31 -36.04 1.08
C ARG A 927 15.63 -37.27 1.62
N SER A 928 14.50 -37.04 2.28
CA SER A 928 13.58 -38.12 2.63
C SER A 928 13.12 -38.87 1.37
N GLN A 929 12.85 -40.18 1.49
CA GLN A 929 12.34 -40.99 0.38
C GLN A 929 11.00 -40.47 -0.16
N CYS A 930 10.20 -39.77 0.65
CA CYS A 930 8.96 -39.14 0.18
C CYS A 930 9.19 -38.06 -0.90
N GLU A 931 10.37 -37.41 -0.91
CA GLU A 931 10.77 -36.47 -1.97
C GLU A 931 11.22 -37.19 -3.24
N HIS A 932 11.52 -38.49 -3.16
CA HIS A 932 11.98 -39.26 -4.31
C HIS A 932 10.82 -39.52 -5.26
N GLY A 933 11.00 -39.13 -6.53
CA GLY A 933 9.94 -39.16 -7.53
C GLY A 933 9.02 -37.94 -7.50
N ILE A 934 9.32 -36.91 -6.70
CA ILE A 934 8.77 -35.57 -6.85
C ILE A 934 9.78 -34.72 -7.62
N THR A 935 9.40 -34.28 -8.82
CA THR A 935 10.28 -33.52 -9.71
C THR A 935 10.51 -32.10 -9.19
N ASP A 936 11.56 -31.42 -9.68
CA ASP A 936 11.78 -30.00 -9.35
C ASP A 936 10.57 -29.14 -9.74
N ALA A 937 9.97 -29.41 -10.90
CA ALA A 937 8.76 -28.74 -11.34
C ALA A 937 7.57 -28.94 -10.37
N GLN A 938 7.40 -30.16 -9.83
CA GLN A 938 6.36 -30.42 -8.83
C GLN A 938 6.61 -29.68 -7.52
N ARG A 939 7.87 -29.56 -7.09
CA ARG A 939 8.24 -28.76 -5.92
C ARG A 939 7.94 -27.27 -6.12
N THR A 940 8.17 -26.74 -7.33
CA THR A 940 7.85 -25.33 -7.65
C THR A 940 6.35 -25.04 -7.55
N ILE A 941 5.50 -25.95 -8.02
CA ILE A 941 4.03 -25.75 -8.00
C ILE A 941 3.35 -26.20 -6.71
N GLU A 942 4.07 -26.88 -5.81
CA GLU A 942 3.52 -27.48 -4.60
C GLU A 942 2.75 -26.49 -3.71
N PRO A 943 3.25 -25.26 -3.45
CA PRO A 943 2.53 -24.31 -2.60
C PRO A 943 1.14 -23.95 -3.15
N GLN A 944 1.03 -23.79 -4.47
CA GLN A 944 -0.24 -23.46 -5.14
C GLN A 944 -1.21 -24.65 -5.13
N CYS A 945 -0.70 -25.86 -5.39
CA CYS A 945 -1.50 -27.09 -5.32
C CYS A 945 -2.01 -27.34 -3.90
N ARG A 946 -1.16 -27.14 -2.90
CA ARG A 946 -1.50 -27.28 -1.48
C ARG A 946 -2.57 -26.29 -1.06
N LEU A 947 -2.44 -25.03 -1.50
CA LEU A 947 -3.43 -23.99 -1.26
C LEU A 947 -4.79 -24.37 -1.85
N HIS A 948 -4.83 -24.73 -3.14
CA HIS A 948 -6.07 -25.12 -3.79
C HIS A 948 -6.71 -26.35 -3.15
N TRP A 949 -5.90 -27.36 -2.83
CA TRP A 949 -6.35 -28.56 -2.12
C TRP A 949 -6.95 -28.23 -0.75
N SER A 950 -6.39 -27.26 -0.03
CA SER A 950 -6.89 -26.81 1.27
C SER A 950 -8.26 -26.13 1.22
N LEU A 951 -8.68 -25.61 0.06
CA LEU A 951 -10.03 -25.07 -0.12
C LEU A 951 -11.10 -26.16 0.00
N TYR A 952 -10.79 -27.36 -0.51
CA TYR A 952 -11.64 -28.55 -0.41
C TYR A 952 -11.42 -29.33 0.90
N HIS A 953 -10.34 -29.02 1.61
CA HIS A 953 -10.00 -29.59 2.91
C HIS A 953 -9.78 -28.48 3.95
N PRO A 954 -10.80 -27.65 4.24
CA PRO A 954 -10.65 -26.52 5.15
C PRO A 954 -10.17 -27.01 6.52
N GLY A 955 -9.19 -26.30 7.08
CA GLY A 955 -8.56 -26.66 8.35
C GLY A 955 -7.71 -27.94 8.30
N ALA A 956 -7.20 -28.35 7.13
CA ALA A 956 -6.33 -29.51 7.00
C ALA A 956 -5.00 -29.38 7.73
N THR A 957 -4.52 -30.49 8.28
CA THR A 957 -3.20 -30.58 8.90
C THR A 957 -2.11 -30.96 7.92
N GLU A 958 -0.83 -30.75 8.33
CA GLU A 958 0.35 -31.23 7.58
C GLU A 958 0.29 -32.73 7.30
N GLN A 959 -0.29 -33.51 8.23
CA GLN A 959 -0.47 -34.96 8.06
C GLN A 959 -1.40 -35.27 6.88
N GLU A 960 -2.54 -34.59 6.79
CA GLU A 960 -3.50 -34.81 5.70
C GLU A 960 -2.88 -34.40 4.36
N TRP A 961 -2.14 -33.28 4.33
CA TRP A 961 -1.40 -32.88 3.14
C TRP A 961 -0.36 -33.93 2.76
N ALA A 962 0.50 -34.36 3.69
CA ALA A 962 1.57 -35.32 3.42
C ALA A 962 1.06 -36.65 2.84
N ALA A 963 -0.09 -37.14 3.31
CA ALA A 963 -0.71 -38.35 2.77
C ALA A 963 -1.26 -38.17 1.35
N ALA A 964 -1.86 -37.00 1.06
CA ALA A 964 -2.44 -36.70 -0.26
C ALA A 964 -1.40 -36.20 -1.28
N ARG A 965 -0.27 -35.65 -0.81
CA ARG A 965 0.72 -34.87 -1.56
C ARG A 965 1.08 -35.49 -2.91
N ARG A 966 1.59 -36.72 -2.92
CA ARG A 966 2.03 -37.37 -4.18
C ARG A 966 0.91 -37.61 -5.16
N ARG A 967 -0.30 -37.98 -4.69
CA ARG A 967 -1.46 -38.17 -5.58
C ARG A 967 -1.90 -36.83 -6.18
N VAL A 968 -1.97 -35.78 -5.36
CA VAL A 968 -2.34 -34.43 -5.80
C VAL A 968 -1.32 -33.90 -6.82
N LEU A 969 -0.02 -33.97 -6.53
CA LEU A 969 1.03 -33.47 -7.43
C LEU A 969 1.16 -34.29 -8.73
N ARG A 970 0.91 -35.60 -8.68
CA ARG A 970 0.87 -36.43 -9.90
C ARG A 970 -0.31 -36.05 -10.77
N ARG A 971 -1.51 -35.90 -10.19
CA ARG A 971 -2.70 -35.44 -10.91
C ARG A 971 -2.49 -34.05 -11.49
N ALA A 972 -1.94 -33.13 -10.69
CA ALA A 972 -1.62 -31.77 -11.11
C ALA A 972 -0.75 -31.76 -12.38
N MET A 973 0.29 -32.58 -12.44
CA MET A 973 1.18 -32.65 -13.61
C MET A 973 0.63 -33.46 -14.79
N ALA A 974 -0.26 -34.42 -14.54
CA ALA A 974 -0.81 -35.29 -15.58
C ALA A 974 -2.03 -34.68 -16.27
N GLU A 975 -2.94 -34.07 -15.50
CA GLU A 975 -4.25 -33.61 -15.98
C GLU A 975 -4.38 -32.09 -15.97
N GLU A 976 -3.71 -31.39 -15.06
CA GLU A 976 -3.94 -29.97 -14.76
C GLU A 976 -2.69 -29.10 -15.00
N ARG A 977 -1.73 -29.58 -15.82
CA ARG A 977 -0.39 -29.00 -15.91
C ARG A 977 -0.38 -27.50 -16.19
N ASP A 978 -1.24 -27.05 -17.10
CA ASP A 978 -1.27 -25.66 -17.57
C ASP A 978 -1.91 -24.71 -16.53
N TRP A 979 -2.68 -25.25 -15.57
CA TRP A 979 -3.12 -24.47 -14.40
C TRP A 979 -1.94 -24.13 -13.49
N TRP A 980 -1.00 -25.05 -13.31
CA TRP A 980 0.01 -24.95 -12.26
C TRP A 980 1.36 -24.41 -12.72
N LEU A 981 1.74 -24.67 -13.98
CA LEU A 981 3.03 -24.18 -14.47
C LEU A 981 3.08 -22.64 -14.44
N PRO A 982 4.23 -22.07 -14.03
CA PRO A 982 4.45 -20.63 -14.12
C PRO A 982 4.23 -20.14 -15.55
N ASP A 983 3.39 -19.12 -15.69
CA ASP A 983 3.08 -18.50 -16.97
C ASP A 983 3.78 -17.14 -17.03
N PRO A 984 4.73 -16.91 -17.95
CA PRO A 984 5.49 -15.66 -18.02
C PRO A 984 4.63 -14.39 -18.16
N MET A 985 3.40 -14.49 -18.65
CA MET A 985 2.50 -13.32 -18.73
C MET A 985 1.81 -13.02 -17.40
N LEU A 986 1.50 -14.04 -16.60
CA LEU A 986 0.72 -13.93 -15.36
C LEU A 986 1.56 -14.09 -14.07
N GLU A 987 2.79 -14.57 -14.19
CA GLU A 987 3.67 -14.84 -13.07
C GLU A 987 4.06 -13.56 -12.34
N VAL A 988 4.02 -13.65 -11.00
CA VAL A 988 4.52 -12.63 -10.08
C VAL A 988 5.74 -13.22 -9.40
N THR A 989 6.91 -12.68 -9.75
CA THR A 989 8.21 -13.10 -9.22
C THR A 989 8.51 -12.46 -7.87
N ASP A 990 8.11 -11.20 -7.68
CA ASP A 990 8.29 -10.47 -6.42
C ASP A 990 7.04 -9.66 -6.07
N VAL A 991 6.43 -10.02 -4.94
CA VAL A 991 5.21 -9.36 -4.44
C VAL A 991 5.48 -7.89 -4.08
N ARG A 992 6.72 -7.53 -3.77
CA ARG A 992 7.09 -6.19 -3.31
C ARG A 992 7.21 -5.19 -4.47
N THR A 993 7.74 -5.62 -5.61
CA THR A 993 8.18 -4.71 -6.68
C THR A 993 7.44 -4.88 -8.00
N ASP A 994 6.81 -6.02 -8.27
CA ASP A 994 6.28 -6.31 -9.61
C ASP A 994 5.18 -5.33 -10.06
N SER A 995 4.36 -4.79 -9.16
CA SER A 995 3.36 -3.75 -9.50
C SER A 995 3.95 -2.50 -10.17
N ALA A 996 5.25 -2.25 -10.03
CA ALA A 996 5.97 -1.15 -10.66
C ALA A 996 7.05 -1.60 -11.67
N GLY A 997 7.70 -2.74 -11.43
CA GLY A 997 8.89 -3.17 -12.18
C GLY A 997 8.64 -4.14 -13.33
N ALA A 998 7.61 -4.98 -13.25
CA ALA A 998 7.40 -6.04 -14.23
C ALA A 998 6.60 -5.56 -15.46
N ALA A 999 6.99 -6.03 -16.65
CA ALA A 999 6.40 -5.59 -17.92
C ALA A 999 4.89 -5.84 -18.01
N SER A 1000 4.41 -6.92 -17.38
CA SER A 1000 2.98 -7.29 -17.29
C SER A 1000 2.13 -6.24 -16.58
N PHE A 1001 2.74 -5.42 -15.72
CA PHE A 1001 2.10 -4.33 -14.99
C PHE A 1001 2.46 -2.94 -15.57
N SER A 1002 2.83 -2.88 -16.84
CA SER A 1002 2.86 -1.60 -17.55
C SER A 1002 1.45 -1.15 -17.93
N PHE A 1003 1.16 0.15 -17.80
CA PHE A 1003 -0.19 0.69 -18.03
C PHE A 1003 -0.75 0.38 -19.44
N GLY A 1004 0.12 0.27 -20.45
CA GLY A 1004 -0.27 -0.10 -21.81
C GLY A 1004 -0.50 -1.60 -22.01
N ALA A 1005 0.22 -2.46 -21.30
CA ALA A 1005 0.11 -3.92 -21.46
C ALA A 1005 -0.99 -4.55 -20.60
N TYR A 1006 -1.33 -3.92 -19.46
CA TYR A 1006 -2.28 -4.46 -18.47
C TYR A 1006 -3.59 -4.99 -19.09
N PRO A 1007 -4.30 -4.27 -19.99
CA PRO A 1007 -5.54 -4.78 -20.58
C PRO A 1007 -5.34 -6.05 -21.41
N ALA A 1008 -4.19 -6.17 -22.10
CA ALA A 1008 -3.86 -7.35 -22.88
C ALA A 1008 -3.53 -8.56 -21.98
N VAL A 1009 -2.82 -8.34 -20.87
CA VAL A 1009 -2.49 -9.40 -19.91
C VAL A 1009 -3.73 -9.86 -19.13
N ALA A 1010 -4.59 -8.94 -18.69
CA ALA A 1010 -5.86 -9.27 -18.06
C ALA A 1010 -6.77 -10.08 -19.00
N ARG A 1011 -6.81 -9.70 -20.28
CA ARG A 1011 -7.51 -10.46 -21.32
C ARG A 1011 -6.90 -11.83 -21.53
N TYR A 1012 -5.56 -11.93 -21.59
CA TYR A 1012 -4.86 -13.21 -21.70
C TYR A 1012 -5.23 -14.16 -20.55
N GLY A 1013 -5.25 -13.67 -19.31
CA GLY A 1013 -5.67 -14.47 -18.15
C GLY A 1013 -7.12 -14.96 -18.26
N THR A 1014 -8.01 -14.12 -18.78
CA THR A 1014 -9.42 -14.48 -19.03
C THR A 1014 -9.55 -15.53 -20.13
N GLU A 1015 -8.88 -15.33 -21.27
CA GLU A 1015 -8.88 -16.25 -22.40
C GLU A 1015 -8.28 -17.61 -22.01
N LEU A 1016 -7.17 -17.62 -21.25
CA LEU A 1016 -6.55 -18.83 -20.73
C LEU A 1016 -7.52 -19.62 -19.84
N CYS A 1017 -8.13 -18.97 -18.85
CA CYS A 1017 -9.09 -19.63 -17.96
C CYS A 1017 -10.33 -20.11 -18.72
N THR A 1018 -10.75 -19.42 -19.78
CA THR A 1018 -11.90 -19.82 -20.61
C THR A 1018 -11.66 -21.17 -21.31
N VAL A 1019 -10.41 -21.42 -21.75
CA VAL A 1019 -10.05 -22.62 -22.54
C VAL A 1019 -9.70 -23.81 -21.65
N LEU A 1020 -9.12 -23.59 -20.47
CA LEU A 1020 -8.61 -24.68 -19.65
C LEU A 1020 -9.75 -25.54 -19.05
N PRO A 1021 -9.65 -26.88 -19.07
CA PRO A 1021 -10.68 -27.75 -18.51
C PRO A 1021 -10.48 -27.98 -17.00
N ALA A 1022 -11.59 -28.27 -16.31
CA ALA A 1022 -11.60 -28.76 -14.93
C ALA A 1022 -12.43 -30.04 -14.81
N HIS A 1023 -11.92 -31.02 -14.08
CA HIS A 1023 -12.59 -32.31 -13.86
C HIS A 1023 -13.35 -32.36 -12.53
N GLY A 1024 -14.59 -32.85 -12.55
CA GLY A 1024 -15.41 -33.05 -11.37
C GLY A 1024 -16.10 -34.41 -11.37
N SER A 1025 -16.33 -34.92 -10.16
CA SER A 1025 -16.94 -36.22 -9.87
C SER A 1025 -17.93 -36.03 -8.73
N ASN A 1026 -19.01 -36.80 -8.70
CA ASN A 1026 -19.90 -36.82 -7.54
C ASN A 1026 -19.35 -37.69 -6.38
N HIS A 1027 -18.38 -38.57 -6.64
CA HIS A 1027 -17.66 -39.36 -5.65
C HIS A 1027 -16.35 -38.67 -5.26
N MET A 1028 -16.49 -37.53 -4.56
CA MET A 1028 -15.34 -36.80 -4.03
C MET A 1028 -14.87 -37.38 -2.70
N GLU A 1029 -13.55 -37.58 -2.59
CA GLU A 1029 -12.87 -38.15 -1.42
C GLU A 1029 -13.25 -37.45 -0.11
N TYR A 1030 -13.41 -36.14 -0.11
CA TYR A 1030 -13.77 -35.37 1.10
C TYR A 1030 -15.25 -35.43 1.50
N ALA A 1031 -16.13 -35.82 0.59
CA ALA A 1031 -17.58 -35.76 0.79
C ALA A 1031 -18.19 -37.14 1.07
N VAL A 1032 -17.80 -38.13 0.27
CA VAL A 1032 -18.39 -39.47 0.27
C VAL A 1032 -17.37 -40.48 0.81
N LEU A 1033 -17.73 -41.13 1.92
CA LEU A 1033 -16.93 -42.23 2.43
C LEU A 1033 -17.13 -43.45 1.53
N PRO A 1034 -16.05 -44.16 1.16
CA PRO A 1034 -16.18 -45.37 0.38
C PRO A 1034 -16.87 -46.48 1.20
N PRO A 1035 -17.62 -47.39 0.55
CA PRO A 1035 -18.24 -48.51 1.24
C PRO A 1035 -17.17 -49.44 1.85
N PRO A 1036 -17.47 -50.11 2.98
CA PRO A 1036 -16.53 -51.03 3.61
C PRO A 1036 -16.19 -52.21 2.68
N PRO A 1037 -14.96 -52.76 2.77
CA PRO A 1037 -14.49 -53.85 1.91
C PRO A 1037 -15.44 -55.06 1.97
N GLY A 1038 -15.77 -55.62 0.80
CA GLY A 1038 -16.62 -56.81 0.69
C GLY A 1038 -18.13 -56.56 0.82
N VAL A 1039 -18.56 -55.33 1.14
CA VAL A 1039 -19.98 -54.96 1.19
C VAL A 1039 -20.38 -54.34 -0.16
N LYS A 1040 -21.16 -55.07 -0.96
CA LYS A 1040 -21.88 -54.44 -2.09
C LYS A 1040 -22.77 -53.35 -1.50
N ALA A 1041 -22.55 -52.10 -1.90
CA ALA A 1041 -23.34 -50.96 -1.46
C ALA A 1041 -24.82 -51.22 -1.77
N THR A 1042 -25.55 -51.70 -0.77
CA THR A 1042 -26.94 -52.11 -0.88
C THR A 1042 -27.79 -51.00 -0.29
N ALA A 1043 -28.44 -50.25 -1.19
CA ALA A 1043 -29.58 -49.32 -1.15
C ALA A 1043 -30.33 -48.92 0.15
N ARG A 1044 -29.86 -49.18 1.38
CA ARG A 1044 -30.70 -49.01 2.60
C ARG A 1044 -30.36 -47.83 3.51
N GLY A 1045 -29.58 -46.85 3.06
CA GLY A 1045 -29.34 -45.62 3.85
C GLY A 1045 -29.22 -44.32 3.05
N THR A 1046 -28.71 -44.40 1.82
CA THR A 1046 -28.61 -43.30 0.86
C THR A 1046 -28.76 -43.93 -0.53
N GLY A 1047 -29.57 -43.38 -1.43
CA GLY A 1047 -29.98 -44.00 -2.71
C GLY A 1047 -28.83 -44.58 -3.56
N ALA A 1048 -29.19 -45.46 -4.51
CA ALA A 1048 -28.23 -46.14 -5.40
C ALA A 1048 -27.25 -45.14 -6.03
N GLN A 1049 -25.98 -45.23 -5.65
CA GLN A 1049 -24.96 -44.25 -6.04
C GLN A 1049 -24.50 -44.52 -7.48
N VAL A 1050 -25.10 -43.80 -8.43
CA VAL A 1050 -24.56 -43.67 -9.79
C VAL A 1050 -23.31 -42.82 -9.71
N HIS A 1051 -22.16 -43.35 -10.13
CA HIS A 1051 -20.93 -42.57 -10.29
C HIS A 1051 -20.98 -41.79 -11.60
N ALA A 1052 -20.70 -40.49 -11.54
CA ALA A 1052 -20.62 -39.62 -12.71
C ALA A 1052 -19.37 -38.76 -12.63
N GLU A 1053 -18.66 -38.69 -13.75
CA GLU A 1053 -17.48 -37.87 -13.96
C GLU A 1053 -17.74 -36.91 -15.11
N CYS A 1054 -17.27 -35.68 -15.00
CA CYS A 1054 -17.41 -34.70 -16.04
C CYS A 1054 -16.20 -33.79 -16.15
N THR A 1055 -16.03 -33.23 -17.33
CA THR A 1055 -15.08 -32.16 -17.60
C THR A 1055 -15.83 -30.93 -18.06
N VAL A 1056 -15.50 -29.79 -17.49
CA VAL A 1056 -16.13 -28.50 -17.79
C VAL A 1056 -15.05 -27.50 -18.19
N ASP A 1057 -15.31 -26.72 -19.23
CA ASP A 1057 -14.44 -25.60 -19.65
C ASP A 1057 -14.82 -24.29 -18.92
N GLY A 1058 -14.08 -23.21 -19.18
CA GLY A 1058 -14.32 -21.93 -18.49
C GLY A 1058 -15.56 -21.17 -18.95
N THR A 1059 -16.26 -21.64 -19.98
CA THR A 1059 -17.61 -21.15 -20.31
C THR A 1059 -18.69 -21.76 -19.42
N GLY A 1060 -18.33 -22.77 -18.63
CA GLY A 1060 -19.25 -23.60 -17.86
C GLY A 1060 -19.88 -24.72 -18.69
N ALA A 1061 -19.44 -24.92 -19.94
CA ALA A 1061 -19.95 -25.94 -20.83
C ALA A 1061 -19.37 -27.32 -20.48
N LEU A 1062 -20.20 -28.34 -20.66
CA LEU A 1062 -19.84 -29.73 -20.45
C LEU A 1062 -19.05 -30.25 -21.65
N ALA A 1063 -17.75 -30.43 -21.50
CA ALA A 1063 -16.89 -31.02 -22.53
C ALA A 1063 -17.04 -32.55 -22.59
N SER A 1064 -17.24 -33.20 -21.44
CA SER A 1064 -17.55 -34.63 -21.39
C SER A 1064 -18.32 -35.01 -20.12
N LEU A 1065 -19.15 -36.05 -20.20
CA LEU A 1065 -19.84 -36.68 -19.08
C LEU A 1065 -19.76 -38.19 -19.25
N HIS A 1066 -19.23 -38.87 -18.25
CA HIS A 1066 -19.05 -40.31 -18.21
C HIS A 1066 -19.76 -40.86 -16.98
N TYR A 1067 -20.60 -41.88 -17.19
CA TYR A 1067 -21.21 -42.63 -16.10
C TYR A 1067 -20.36 -43.87 -15.81
N GLY A 1068 -20.00 -44.06 -14.54
CA GLY A 1068 -19.35 -45.29 -14.09
C GLY A 1068 -20.29 -46.49 -14.13
N ALA A 1069 -19.74 -47.70 -14.10
CA ALA A 1069 -20.53 -48.93 -14.08
C ALA A 1069 -21.46 -48.95 -12.83
N PRO A 1070 -22.80 -49.06 -12.99
CA PRO A 1070 -23.70 -49.10 -11.85
C PRO A 1070 -23.50 -50.39 -11.05
N ILE A 1071 -23.59 -50.29 -9.72
CA ILE A 1071 -23.43 -51.44 -8.79
C ILE A 1071 -24.50 -52.53 -9.04
N SER A 1072 -25.68 -52.12 -9.55
CA SER A 1072 -26.78 -52.98 -10.02
C SER A 1072 -27.54 -52.22 -11.12
N ALA A 1073 -27.68 -52.80 -12.32
CA ALA A 1073 -28.43 -52.18 -13.42
C ALA A 1073 -29.96 -52.15 -13.18
N ALA A 1074 -30.46 -52.92 -12.20
CA ALA A 1074 -31.90 -53.11 -11.98
C ALA A 1074 -32.56 -52.01 -11.14
N ASP A 1075 -31.79 -51.20 -10.41
CA ASP A 1075 -32.29 -50.29 -9.37
C ASP A 1075 -31.96 -48.80 -9.62
N VAL A 1076 -31.39 -48.46 -10.78
CA VAL A 1076 -31.01 -47.07 -11.10
C VAL A 1076 -32.14 -46.41 -11.88
N THR A 1077 -32.75 -45.38 -11.29
CA THR A 1077 -33.71 -44.54 -12.02
C THR A 1077 -32.99 -43.49 -12.86
N VAL A 1078 -33.67 -42.97 -13.90
CA VAL A 1078 -33.17 -41.83 -14.68
C VAL A 1078 -32.96 -40.61 -13.78
N GLU A 1079 -33.79 -40.44 -12.74
CA GLU A 1079 -33.67 -39.36 -11.76
C GLU A 1079 -32.36 -39.47 -10.96
N ASP A 1080 -31.96 -40.67 -10.55
CA ASP A 1080 -30.70 -40.90 -9.84
C ASP A 1080 -29.49 -40.61 -10.74
N ALA A 1081 -29.55 -41.00 -12.01
CA ALA A 1081 -28.49 -40.71 -12.99
C ALA A 1081 -28.39 -39.21 -13.31
N LEU A 1082 -29.52 -38.52 -13.43
CA LEU A 1082 -29.54 -37.06 -13.63
C LEU A 1082 -29.02 -36.33 -12.40
N LYS A 1083 -29.40 -36.77 -11.19
CA LYS A 1083 -28.89 -36.20 -9.94
C LYS A 1083 -27.38 -36.36 -9.83
N ALA A 1084 -26.86 -37.55 -10.14
CA ALA A 1084 -25.43 -37.82 -10.15
C ALA A 1084 -24.68 -36.92 -11.16
N ALA A 1085 -25.21 -36.76 -12.37
CA ALA A 1085 -24.63 -35.87 -13.37
C ALA A 1085 -24.68 -34.39 -12.94
N MET A 1086 -25.81 -33.91 -12.42
CA MET A 1086 -25.94 -32.56 -11.89
C MET A 1086 -24.92 -32.30 -10.78
N GLU A 1087 -24.76 -33.26 -9.87
CA GLU A 1087 -23.76 -33.17 -8.81
C GLU A 1087 -22.34 -33.12 -9.37
N ALA A 1088 -21.98 -34.00 -10.31
CA ALA A 1088 -20.64 -34.00 -10.92
C ALA A 1088 -20.36 -32.65 -11.63
N ILE A 1089 -21.31 -32.15 -12.42
CA ILE A 1089 -21.21 -30.87 -13.14
C ILE A 1089 -21.00 -29.72 -12.16
N GLN A 1090 -21.75 -29.68 -11.06
CA GLN A 1090 -21.57 -28.67 -10.03
C GLN A 1090 -20.17 -28.73 -9.40
N VAL A 1091 -19.62 -29.93 -9.14
CA VAL A 1091 -18.24 -30.00 -8.63
C VAL A 1091 -17.23 -29.56 -9.67
N ALA A 1092 -17.39 -29.94 -10.94
CA ALA A 1092 -16.48 -29.51 -12.00
C ALA A 1092 -16.49 -27.98 -12.17
N GLN A 1093 -17.67 -27.35 -12.16
CA GLN A 1093 -17.81 -25.89 -12.21
C GLN A 1093 -17.17 -25.22 -10.98
N MET A 1094 -17.39 -25.74 -9.77
CA MET A 1094 -16.74 -25.20 -8.57
C MET A 1094 -15.21 -25.36 -8.63
N ARG A 1095 -14.72 -26.52 -9.11
CA ARG A 1095 -13.29 -26.76 -9.30
C ARG A 1095 -12.69 -25.82 -10.33
N HIS A 1096 -13.38 -25.58 -11.43
CA HIS A 1096 -12.97 -24.59 -12.42
C HIS A 1096 -12.83 -23.22 -11.75
N ASN A 1097 -13.86 -22.73 -11.07
CA ASN A 1097 -13.84 -21.42 -10.40
C ASN A 1097 -12.66 -21.29 -9.42
N THR A 1098 -12.40 -22.31 -8.58
CA THR A 1098 -11.29 -22.25 -7.65
C THR A 1098 -9.94 -22.35 -8.34
N LEU A 1099 -9.81 -23.07 -9.46
CA LEU A 1099 -8.58 -23.11 -10.26
C LEU A 1099 -8.30 -21.75 -10.92
N SER A 1100 -9.30 -21.13 -11.56
CA SER A 1100 -9.16 -19.82 -12.21
C SER A 1100 -8.78 -18.74 -11.21
N MET A 1101 -9.42 -18.71 -10.04
CA MET A 1101 -9.07 -17.76 -8.98
C MET A 1101 -7.64 -17.98 -8.49
N VAL A 1102 -7.19 -19.23 -8.29
CA VAL A 1102 -5.81 -19.49 -7.85
C VAL A 1102 -4.78 -19.12 -8.93
N LYS A 1103 -5.08 -19.38 -10.21
CA LYS A 1103 -4.22 -19.01 -11.36
C LYS A 1103 -4.03 -17.50 -11.46
N LEU A 1104 -5.11 -16.72 -11.27
CA LEU A 1104 -5.11 -15.28 -11.48
C LEU A 1104 -4.81 -14.46 -10.21
N CYS A 1105 -4.93 -15.05 -9.02
CA CYS A 1105 -4.85 -14.35 -7.73
C CYS A 1105 -3.63 -13.44 -7.58
N ALA A 1106 -2.42 -13.91 -7.90
CA ALA A 1106 -1.20 -13.13 -7.72
C ALA A 1106 -1.18 -11.91 -8.66
N PHE A 1107 -1.51 -12.13 -9.93
CA PHE A 1107 -1.60 -11.08 -10.95
C PHE A 1107 -2.67 -10.03 -10.60
N GLU A 1108 -3.88 -10.47 -10.24
CA GLU A 1108 -4.99 -9.55 -9.94
C GLU A 1108 -4.68 -8.66 -8.73
N LYS A 1109 -4.07 -9.20 -7.67
CA LYS A 1109 -3.66 -8.41 -6.50
C LYS A 1109 -2.59 -7.38 -6.85
N GLN A 1110 -1.60 -7.72 -7.67
CA GLN A 1110 -0.60 -6.75 -8.14
C GLN A 1110 -1.22 -5.67 -9.02
N ALA A 1111 -2.12 -6.06 -9.92
CA ALA A 1111 -2.86 -5.13 -10.77
C ALA A 1111 -3.70 -4.15 -9.95
N GLN A 1112 -4.35 -4.59 -8.87
CA GLN A 1112 -5.09 -3.70 -7.97
C GLN A 1112 -4.19 -2.64 -7.35
N THR A 1113 -2.99 -3.01 -6.87
CA THR A 1113 -2.01 -2.05 -6.34
C THR A 1113 -1.55 -1.06 -7.40
N MET A 1114 -1.21 -1.55 -8.59
CA MET A 1114 -0.80 -0.71 -9.74
C MET A 1114 -1.90 0.29 -10.12
N LEU A 1115 -3.15 -0.14 -10.24
CA LEU A 1115 -4.28 0.73 -10.63
C LEU A 1115 -4.64 1.75 -9.55
N PHE A 1116 -4.65 1.33 -8.28
CA PHE A 1116 -5.05 2.19 -7.17
C PHE A 1116 -3.97 3.22 -6.82
N CYS A 1117 -2.72 2.77 -6.62
CA CYS A 1117 -1.61 3.65 -6.22
C CYS A 1117 -1.02 4.41 -7.42
N GLY A 1118 -1.01 3.78 -8.60
CA GLY A 1118 -0.54 4.37 -9.86
C GLY A 1118 -1.59 5.20 -10.60
N ILE A 1119 -2.67 5.64 -9.94
CA ILE A 1119 -3.81 6.32 -10.58
C ILE A 1119 -3.40 7.55 -11.41
N GLN A 1120 -2.34 8.27 -11.02
CA GLN A 1120 -1.84 9.44 -11.75
C GLN A 1120 -1.24 9.09 -13.13
N GLY A 1121 -0.93 7.82 -13.38
CA GLY A 1121 -0.50 7.31 -14.68
C GLY A 1121 -1.65 7.08 -15.68
N PHE A 1122 -2.91 7.15 -15.23
CA PHE A 1122 -4.08 6.89 -16.04
C PHE A 1122 -4.91 8.14 -16.35
N GLU A 1123 -5.69 8.08 -17.43
CA GLU A 1123 -6.57 9.16 -17.89
C GLU A 1123 -7.77 9.42 -16.95
N PHE A 1124 -8.13 8.48 -16.10
CA PHE A 1124 -9.16 8.67 -15.07
C PHE A 1124 -8.58 9.23 -13.75
N GLY A 1125 -7.27 9.47 -13.69
CA GLY A 1125 -6.59 10.03 -12.53
C GLY A 1125 -6.29 11.52 -12.64
N GLY A 1126 -5.91 12.11 -11.50
CA GLY A 1126 -5.41 13.47 -11.42
C GLY A 1126 -6.34 14.51 -12.06
N LYS A 1127 -5.76 15.39 -12.90
CA LYS A 1127 -6.49 16.46 -13.59
C LYS A 1127 -7.54 15.94 -14.59
N HIS A 1128 -7.35 14.73 -15.12
CA HIS A 1128 -8.22 14.16 -16.15
C HIS A 1128 -9.40 13.37 -15.57
N GLY A 1129 -9.37 13.04 -14.27
CA GLY A 1129 -10.51 12.39 -13.60
C GLY A 1129 -11.83 13.16 -13.72
N ARG A 1130 -11.79 14.50 -13.72
CA ARG A 1130 -12.99 15.34 -13.96
C ARG A 1130 -13.52 15.16 -15.39
N THR A 1131 -12.64 15.07 -16.38
CA THR A 1131 -13.02 14.84 -17.78
C THR A 1131 -13.63 13.46 -17.95
N TYR A 1132 -13.06 12.44 -17.31
CA TYR A 1132 -13.58 11.08 -17.34
C TYR A 1132 -14.99 11.01 -16.72
N ALA A 1133 -15.18 11.65 -15.56
CA ALA A 1133 -16.49 11.75 -14.92
C ALA A 1133 -17.52 12.50 -15.78
N TYR A 1134 -17.11 13.60 -16.44
CA TYR A 1134 -17.96 14.32 -17.41
C TYR A 1134 -18.37 13.41 -18.56
N ALA A 1135 -17.43 12.69 -19.15
CA ALA A 1135 -17.71 11.78 -20.26
C ALA A 1135 -18.65 10.64 -19.85
N LEU A 1136 -18.49 10.08 -18.65
CA LEU A 1136 -19.37 9.06 -18.10
C LEU A 1136 -20.80 9.57 -17.90
N ASP A 1137 -20.97 10.76 -17.33
CA ASP A 1137 -22.29 11.34 -17.12
C ASP A 1137 -22.98 11.68 -18.46
N LYS A 1138 -22.22 12.21 -19.42
CA LYS A 1138 -22.71 12.43 -20.78
C LYS A 1138 -23.16 11.11 -21.42
N ALA A 1139 -22.35 10.06 -21.34
CA ALA A 1139 -22.68 8.75 -21.90
C ALA A 1139 -23.98 8.19 -21.28
N LYS A 1140 -24.21 8.37 -19.98
CA LYS A 1140 -25.48 7.98 -19.35
C LYS A 1140 -26.68 8.73 -19.90
N ARG A 1141 -26.57 10.05 -20.06
CA ARG A 1141 -27.64 10.88 -20.66
C ARG A 1141 -27.91 10.50 -22.11
N GLU A 1142 -26.85 10.23 -22.88
CA GLU A 1142 -26.95 9.81 -24.27
C GLU A 1142 -27.59 8.41 -24.43
N MET A 1143 -27.21 7.46 -23.57
CA MET A 1143 -27.84 6.13 -23.54
C MET A 1143 -29.32 6.22 -23.19
N ALA A 1144 -29.71 7.11 -22.26
CA ALA A 1144 -31.11 7.34 -21.92
C ALA A 1144 -31.90 7.92 -23.11
N ALA A 1145 -31.36 8.94 -23.78
CA ALA A 1145 -31.99 9.52 -24.98
C ALA A 1145 -32.09 8.51 -26.13
N THR A 1146 -31.06 7.68 -26.33
CA THR A 1146 -31.06 6.61 -27.35
C THR A 1146 -32.13 5.55 -27.05
N ALA A 1147 -32.31 5.20 -25.77
CA ALA A 1147 -33.37 4.29 -25.35
C ALA A 1147 -34.76 4.88 -25.60
N GLU A 1148 -34.98 6.17 -25.32
CA GLU A 1148 -36.23 6.88 -25.61
C GLU A 1148 -36.51 6.97 -27.12
N ALA A 1149 -35.46 7.11 -27.94
CA ALA A 1149 -35.53 7.13 -29.40
C ALA A 1149 -35.63 5.74 -30.06
N GLY A 1150 -35.88 4.67 -29.29
CA GLY A 1150 -36.08 3.32 -29.83
C GLY A 1150 -34.79 2.58 -30.21
N GLN A 1151 -33.69 2.85 -29.50
CA GLN A 1151 -32.35 2.26 -29.71
C GLN A 1151 -31.68 2.64 -31.04
N VAL A 1152 -32.23 3.60 -31.77
CA VAL A 1152 -31.58 4.18 -32.94
C VAL A 1152 -30.56 5.21 -32.47
N ALA A 1153 -29.28 4.83 -32.44
CA ALA A 1153 -28.18 5.73 -32.09
C ALA A 1153 -27.92 6.73 -33.22
N SER A 1154 -28.66 7.84 -33.24
CA SER A 1154 -28.55 8.90 -34.25
C SER A 1154 -27.41 9.88 -33.92
N LEU A 1155 -26.20 9.39 -33.68
CA LEU A 1155 -25.08 10.21 -33.17
C LEU A 1155 -24.69 11.44 -34.03
N GLN A 1156 -24.95 11.43 -35.34
CA GLN A 1156 -24.70 12.59 -36.22
C GLN A 1156 -25.98 13.29 -36.68
N ALA A 1157 -27.10 12.58 -36.78
CA ALA A 1157 -28.38 13.17 -37.17
C ALA A 1157 -29.08 13.88 -35.99
N ALA A 1158 -28.97 13.36 -34.76
CA ALA A 1158 -29.63 13.90 -33.58
C ALA A 1158 -29.21 15.33 -33.24
N ASP A 1159 -27.93 15.68 -33.38
CA ASP A 1159 -27.49 17.05 -33.05
C ASP A 1159 -28.03 18.09 -34.04
N ALA A 1160 -28.25 17.70 -35.31
CA ALA A 1160 -28.93 18.53 -36.31
C ALA A 1160 -30.47 18.52 -36.14
N GLU A 1161 -31.01 17.45 -35.57
CA GLU A 1161 -32.44 17.27 -35.26
C GLU A 1161 -32.84 17.87 -33.89
N LYS A 1162 -31.87 18.29 -33.07
CA LYS A 1162 -32.15 18.97 -31.79
C LYS A 1162 -32.95 20.24 -32.04
N LEU A 1163 -34.06 20.36 -31.32
CA LEU A 1163 -34.98 21.50 -31.45
C LEU A 1163 -34.33 22.85 -31.11
N ARG A 1164 -33.25 22.86 -30.31
CA ARG A 1164 -32.60 24.08 -29.83
C ARG A 1164 -31.07 24.00 -29.98
N LEU A 1165 -30.47 25.10 -30.42
CA LEU A 1165 -29.02 25.29 -30.44
C LEU A 1165 -28.38 25.21 -29.03
N SER A 1166 -29.14 25.52 -27.97
CA SER A 1166 -28.67 25.38 -26.58
C SER A 1166 -28.43 23.94 -26.18
N ASP A 1167 -29.16 23.01 -26.79
CA ASP A 1167 -29.11 21.60 -26.45
C ASP A 1167 -27.99 20.91 -27.25
N GLN A 1168 -27.50 21.56 -28.30
CA GLN A 1168 -26.32 21.15 -29.06
C GLN A 1168 -25.09 21.32 -28.18
N GLU A 1169 -24.33 20.25 -28.01
CA GLU A 1169 -23.13 20.31 -27.21
C GLU A 1169 -22.00 21.03 -27.93
N GLN A 1170 -21.14 21.72 -27.18
CA GLN A 1170 -19.92 22.34 -27.72
C GLN A 1170 -18.95 21.31 -28.34
N THR A 1171 -19.07 20.03 -27.96
CA THR A 1171 -18.25 18.92 -28.51
C THR A 1171 -18.81 18.37 -29.82
N SER A 1172 -19.99 18.83 -30.25
CA SER A 1172 -20.65 18.38 -31.48
C SER A 1172 -19.88 18.78 -32.73
N ALA A 1173 -19.85 17.89 -33.72
CA ALA A 1173 -19.30 18.18 -35.05
C ALA A 1173 -20.16 19.16 -35.85
N ALA A 1174 -21.42 19.37 -35.47
CA ALA A 1174 -22.31 20.35 -36.11
C ALA A 1174 -22.01 21.81 -35.69
N VAL A 1175 -21.10 22.04 -34.73
CA VAL A 1175 -20.61 23.39 -34.42
C VAL A 1175 -19.65 23.83 -35.52
N ASP A 1176 -20.04 24.86 -36.28
CA ASP A 1176 -19.24 25.40 -37.37
C ASP A 1176 -17.93 26.04 -36.87
N ARG A 1177 -16.79 25.50 -37.31
CA ARG A 1177 -15.44 25.94 -36.96
C ARG A 1177 -14.58 26.26 -38.20
N PHE A 1178 -15.19 26.77 -39.26
CA PHE A 1178 -14.44 27.27 -40.42
C PHE A 1178 -13.83 28.66 -40.19
N ALA A 1179 -12.82 29.00 -41.00
CA ALA A 1179 -12.16 30.30 -40.93
C ALA A 1179 -13.10 31.46 -41.27
N SER A 1180 -14.14 31.20 -42.07
CA SER A 1180 -15.22 32.14 -42.34
C SER A 1180 -16.57 31.44 -42.29
N GLN A 1181 -17.54 32.08 -41.65
CA GLN A 1181 -18.93 31.65 -41.70
C GLN A 1181 -19.58 31.97 -43.06
N THR A 1182 -19.13 33.02 -43.74
CA THR A 1182 -19.82 33.57 -44.92
C THR A 1182 -19.08 33.32 -46.23
N ASN A 1183 -17.75 33.30 -46.24
CA ASN A 1183 -16.97 33.14 -47.47
C ASN A 1183 -16.70 31.65 -47.76
N PRO A 1184 -17.32 31.04 -48.79
CA PRO A 1184 -17.16 29.61 -49.07
C PRO A 1184 -15.73 29.22 -49.45
N GLU A 1185 -14.92 30.12 -50.03
CA GLU A 1185 -13.51 29.84 -50.35
C GLU A 1185 -12.63 29.70 -49.09
N GLN A 1186 -13.12 30.14 -47.94
CA GLN A 1186 -12.45 30.03 -46.63
C GLN A 1186 -13.06 28.92 -45.76
N ARG A 1187 -14.05 28.19 -46.28
CA ARG A 1187 -14.67 27.02 -45.63
C ARG A 1187 -13.98 25.72 -46.05
N LEU A 1188 -12.66 25.77 -46.21
CA LEU A 1188 -11.85 24.63 -46.64
C LEU A 1188 -11.22 23.94 -45.43
N THR A 1189 -11.20 22.61 -45.45
CA THR A 1189 -10.50 21.73 -44.50
C THR A 1189 -9.03 21.54 -44.86
N ARG A 1190 -8.63 21.83 -46.11
CA ARG A 1190 -7.25 21.83 -46.61
C ARG A 1190 -6.98 23.12 -47.40
N PHE A 1191 -5.74 23.28 -47.88
CA PHE A 1191 -5.37 24.46 -48.68
C PHE A 1191 -6.11 24.59 -50.03
N VAL A 1192 -6.63 23.50 -50.59
CA VAL A 1192 -7.33 23.47 -51.88
C VAL A 1192 -8.67 22.75 -51.70
N PRO A 1193 -9.78 23.24 -52.30
CA PRO A 1193 -11.07 22.58 -52.23
C PRO A 1193 -11.01 21.18 -52.82
N ARG A 1194 -11.26 20.18 -52.00
CA ARG A 1194 -11.36 18.80 -52.45
C ARG A 1194 -12.76 18.55 -53.00
N SER A 1195 -12.81 17.85 -54.13
CA SER A 1195 -14.05 17.33 -54.69
C SER A 1195 -14.06 15.80 -54.65
N THR A 1196 -15.26 15.25 -54.54
CA THR A 1196 -15.55 13.84 -54.77
C THR A 1196 -15.27 13.46 -56.23
N MET A 1197 -15.22 12.17 -56.53
CA MET A 1197 -15.05 11.68 -57.91
C MET A 1197 -16.16 12.15 -58.88
N SER A 1198 -17.35 12.47 -58.35
CA SER A 1198 -18.47 13.04 -59.11
C SER A 1198 -18.43 14.57 -59.22
N GLY A 1199 -17.37 15.21 -58.72
CA GLY A 1199 -17.16 16.66 -58.81
C GLY A 1199 -17.84 17.48 -57.70
N TYR A 1200 -18.52 16.84 -56.73
CA TYR A 1200 -19.12 17.56 -55.60
C TYR A 1200 -18.08 17.96 -54.56
N SER A 1201 -18.20 19.17 -54.01
CA SER A 1201 -17.35 19.65 -52.89
C SER A 1201 -17.46 18.75 -51.66
N MET A 1202 -16.32 18.43 -51.05
CA MET A 1202 -16.23 17.71 -49.76
C MET A 1202 -16.04 18.65 -48.57
N GLU A 1203 -15.92 19.96 -48.79
CA GLU A 1203 -15.50 20.91 -47.77
C GLU A 1203 -16.68 21.33 -46.87
N ASP A 1204 -17.76 21.81 -47.49
CA ASP A 1204 -19.04 22.13 -46.84
C ASP A 1204 -20.15 21.45 -47.66
N VAL A 1205 -20.75 20.41 -47.09
CA VAL A 1205 -21.68 19.52 -47.79
C VAL A 1205 -23.11 20.02 -47.55
N GLY A 1206 -23.79 20.41 -48.63
CA GLY A 1206 -25.18 20.87 -48.57
C GLY A 1206 -26.17 19.79 -48.11
N PRO A 1207 -27.33 20.19 -47.53
CA PRO A 1207 -28.32 19.26 -46.95
C PRO A 1207 -28.88 18.28 -47.98
N GLU A 1208 -28.96 18.66 -49.26
CA GLU A 1208 -29.41 17.79 -50.35
C GLU A 1208 -28.40 16.69 -50.70
N ARG A 1209 -27.15 16.81 -50.25
CA ARG A 1209 -26.06 15.85 -50.48
C ARG A 1209 -25.75 15.00 -49.24
N THR A 1210 -26.26 15.37 -48.07
CA THR A 1210 -26.22 14.55 -46.86
C THR A 1210 -27.41 13.60 -46.86
N SER A 1211 -27.22 12.35 -47.29
CA SER A 1211 -28.25 11.31 -47.23
C SER A 1211 -27.90 10.23 -46.20
N THR A 1212 -28.72 10.08 -45.18
CA THR A 1212 -28.73 8.93 -44.26
C THR A 1212 -29.83 7.96 -44.70
N TRP A 1213 -29.47 6.93 -45.47
CA TRP A 1213 -30.40 5.94 -46.03
C TRP A 1213 -30.09 4.54 -45.49
N GLY A 1214 -31.11 3.78 -45.07
CA GLY A 1214 -30.98 2.41 -44.54
C GLY A 1214 -31.34 2.21 -43.06
N LEU A 1215 -32.18 3.07 -42.48
CA LEU A 1215 -32.78 2.91 -41.14
C LEU A 1215 -34.13 2.19 -41.20
#